data_AF-A0A975CE45-F1
#
_entry.id   AF-A0A975CE45-F1
#
_cell.length_a   1.000
_cell.length_b   1.000
_cell.length_c   1.000
_cell.angle_alpha   90.00
_cell.angle_beta   90.00
_cell.angle_gamma   90.00
#
_symmetry.space_group_name_H-M   'P 1'
#
loop_
_entity.id
_entity.type
_entity.pdbx_description
1 polymer ?
#
loop_
_entity_poly.entity_id
_entity_poly.type
_entity_poly.pdbx_seq_one_letter_code
_entity_poly.pdbx_strand_id
1 'polypeptide(L)'
;MSLFDLPRRDAGANERTVDAMFSRLLQGESLSAFCDWFAGPDGPMPGARAPDADPRAARAVARTLWAAVPMPHERWRPRGLPKLERNDPCYCGSGRKYKHCCATWASVPLPFDAPTLLALAIQHAPPDALAPASVRALPPQALAQAAMFWMDEGRPEQVARVLLPLFDPPDGLDARHEPAFEVLMGAMQQLGWQERRFALVRQIGRSRDKTLATAARCREVSMLADEGNFAQAWALFKQVQRDAPDDPQLLHLELITLLHEGRADEARLRGPLLAAKARRGGFDELAQVLLQLAEHGLRAVYDELEHAGSADADEITAAWLALCAQAPAELDADAARALYHIDTQGPPRRGARRLKAAEAEAGVDALVASMSWLRVRPARTLSAIERRWQRRFPVGKPDATLLVGDAGVLIEDAVWATEFLRISPQGWLSVQVMDDLLLAAQERLTEDDGPAERQSAWRLAEHALRLLRALWHQAPDAAAARQARLGAEWTHPATQPLLRLLAQAIDVGHATQRDVLALAEWSLALNPIDNHGWRDEVVQAYTAQGRPADALALLDQYPGDWPPAQHRRALALYTLGRHDEAAAVLAAAHAEYPAFMLALWPDVLDAPPDSGGPGIPVGGELAAFDYRTQARAAWVKSGALAWSKGLKLTAKPARKTRAKKSATKGGLLAGGTSTEDLALPAPMRQHLQGHYDWPRLHGFLTAIAWSPDMLMPGRWVPSVLDWRTRALPKTQAAQLKALNTDLDAIMRLYNSLNAPLANAQAGMAMPLPALADELAAGDDEVTRQQALHTWAAGFVQAAELGAAGWRRAGRPVQARPAGKASAFSVLYALAARAPRATGAASGDAPVWQPLQDDGQPLLQGLDVPAVTADTAEQIAMALADLWQAVLPARLARQRGGAGGALQIDSFSLD
;
A
#
# COMPACT_ATOMS: atom_id res chain seq x y z
N MET A 1 -14.02 -5.67 4.89
CA MET A 1 -13.43 -4.50 5.55
C MET A 1 -13.60 -4.70 7.03
N SER A 2 -12.51 -5.02 7.74
CA SER A 2 -12.46 -4.76 9.18
C SER A 2 -12.48 -3.24 9.36
N LEU A 3 -13.09 -2.73 10.44
CA LEU A 3 -13.07 -1.30 10.77
C LEU A 3 -11.62 -0.78 11.01
N PHE A 4 -10.65 -1.70 11.10
CA PHE A 4 -9.22 -1.44 11.26
C PHE A 4 -8.40 -1.43 9.94
N ASP A 5 -9.00 -1.69 8.78
CA ASP A 5 -8.28 -1.75 7.47
C ASP A 5 -8.29 -0.42 6.69
N LEU A 6 -8.53 0.73 7.35
CA LEU A 6 -8.29 2.03 6.72
C LEU A 6 -6.81 2.41 6.89
N PRO A 7 -6.17 3.05 5.88
CA PRO A 7 -4.77 3.45 5.95
C PRO A 7 -4.49 4.22 7.24
N ARG A 8 -3.41 3.86 7.94
CA ARG A 8 -2.93 4.42 9.23
C ARG A 8 -2.51 5.91 9.15
N ARG A 9 -3.15 6.72 8.30
CA ARG A 9 -2.83 8.15 8.18
C ARG A 9 -3.38 9.01 9.32
N ASP A 10 -4.30 8.50 10.14
CA ASP A 10 -4.80 9.18 11.34
C ASP A 10 -5.25 8.19 12.42
N ALA A 11 -4.33 7.67 13.24
CA ALA A 11 -4.69 6.81 14.38
C ALA A 11 -5.73 7.48 15.30
N GLY A 12 -5.58 8.79 15.53
CA GLY A 12 -6.50 9.56 16.35
C GLY A 12 -7.87 9.84 15.70
N ALA A 13 -8.04 9.71 14.39
CA ALA A 13 -9.37 9.87 13.76
C ALA A 13 -10.19 8.58 13.85
N ASN A 14 -9.54 7.41 13.73
CA ASN A 14 -10.20 6.11 13.87
C ASN A 14 -10.70 5.86 15.31
N GLU A 15 -9.88 6.19 16.32
CA GLU A 15 -10.27 6.09 17.74
C GLU A 15 -11.47 6.99 18.07
N ARG A 16 -11.41 8.28 17.68
CA ARG A 16 -12.52 9.24 17.83
C ARG A 16 -13.85 8.75 17.22
N THR A 17 -13.77 7.92 16.19
CA THR A 17 -14.96 7.45 15.46
C THR A 17 -15.59 6.22 16.13
N VAL A 18 -14.78 5.29 16.66
CA VAL A 18 -15.28 4.17 17.47
C VAL A 18 -15.90 4.69 18.77
N ASP A 19 -15.26 5.67 19.41
CA ASP A 19 -15.77 6.30 20.64
C ASP A 19 -17.13 6.96 20.43
N ALA A 20 -17.27 7.70 19.32
CA ALA A 20 -18.53 8.34 18.94
C ALA A 20 -19.64 7.29 18.71
N MET A 21 -19.31 6.16 18.08
CA MET A 21 -20.27 5.08 17.80
C MET A 21 -20.83 4.48 19.09
N PHE A 22 -19.98 4.06 20.02
CA PHE A 22 -20.43 3.44 21.26
C PHE A 22 -21.11 4.45 22.19
N SER A 23 -20.60 5.69 22.26
CA SER A 23 -21.23 6.76 23.04
C SER A 23 -22.68 7.01 22.61
N ARG A 24 -22.93 7.13 21.30
CA ARG A 24 -24.30 7.32 20.75
C ARG A 24 -25.22 6.15 21.03
N LEU A 25 -24.71 4.93 20.85
CA LEU A 25 -25.47 3.71 21.12
C LEU A 25 -25.88 3.61 22.60
N LEU A 26 -24.97 3.96 23.51
CA LEU A 26 -25.19 3.88 24.96
C LEU A 26 -26.08 5.01 25.51
N GLN A 27 -26.10 6.17 24.84
CA GLN A 27 -27.05 7.26 25.12
C GLN A 27 -28.49 6.96 24.69
N GLY A 28 -28.77 5.77 24.13
CA GLY A 28 -30.12 5.34 23.80
C GLY A 28 -30.64 5.88 22.47
N GLU A 29 -29.75 6.20 21.52
CA GLU A 29 -30.16 6.67 20.20
C GLU A 29 -31.05 5.64 19.48
N SER A 30 -32.14 6.15 18.86
CA SER A 30 -33.08 5.32 18.13
C SER A 30 -32.40 4.59 16.96
N LEU A 31 -32.91 3.41 16.59
CA LEU A 31 -32.36 2.63 15.48
C LEU A 31 -32.25 3.44 14.18
N SER A 32 -33.26 4.28 13.89
CA SER A 32 -33.24 5.13 12.70
C SER A 32 -32.14 6.16 12.78
N ALA A 33 -32.10 6.95 13.86
CA ALA A 33 -31.13 8.02 14.04
C ALA A 33 -29.68 7.49 14.02
N PHE A 34 -29.42 6.35 14.67
CA PHE A 34 -28.12 5.71 14.61
C PHE A 34 -27.76 5.24 13.20
N CYS A 35 -28.69 4.61 12.47
CA CYS A 35 -28.45 4.19 11.08
C CYS A 35 -28.24 5.38 10.13
N ASP A 36 -28.95 6.49 10.36
CA ASP A 36 -28.86 7.71 9.57
C ASP A 36 -27.53 8.42 9.82
N TRP A 37 -27.07 8.52 11.07
CA TRP A 37 -25.74 9.02 11.41
C TRP A 37 -24.63 8.11 10.88
N PHE A 38 -24.73 6.79 11.12
CA PHE A 38 -23.71 5.82 10.73
C PHE A 38 -23.51 5.75 9.22
N ALA A 39 -24.59 5.89 8.45
CA ALA A 39 -24.55 5.99 6.98
C ALA A 39 -24.38 7.43 6.46
N GLY A 40 -24.31 8.41 7.36
CA GLY A 40 -24.22 9.83 7.07
C GLY A 40 -22.77 10.34 6.93
N PRO A 41 -22.61 11.64 6.63
CA PRO A 41 -21.31 12.27 6.39
C PRO A 41 -20.40 12.34 7.63
N ASP A 42 -20.94 12.09 8.83
CA ASP A 42 -20.20 12.06 10.10
C ASP A 42 -20.01 10.64 10.65
N GLY A 43 -20.43 9.60 9.91
CA GLY A 43 -20.42 8.20 10.35
C GLY A 43 -19.12 7.44 10.06
N PRO A 44 -18.85 6.32 10.76
CA PRO A 44 -17.60 5.57 10.75
C PRO A 44 -17.27 4.81 9.46
N MET A 45 -18.23 4.65 8.54
CA MET A 45 -17.98 3.91 7.31
C MET A 45 -17.77 4.87 6.13
N PRO A 46 -16.52 5.23 5.76
CA PRO A 46 -16.25 6.02 4.57
C PRO A 46 -16.71 5.31 3.30
N GLY A 47 -16.78 3.97 3.33
CA GLY A 47 -17.36 3.15 2.26
C GLY A 47 -18.86 3.36 2.03
N ALA A 48 -19.60 4.04 2.91
CA ALA A 48 -20.97 4.50 2.64
C ALA A 48 -21.01 5.75 1.73
N ARG A 49 -19.85 6.40 1.55
CA ARG A 49 -19.66 7.68 0.88
C ARG A 49 -19.06 7.55 -0.53
N ALA A 50 -18.70 6.34 -0.96
CA ALA A 50 -18.29 6.11 -2.35
C ALA A 50 -19.53 6.25 -3.28
N PRO A 51 -19.39 6.80 -4.50
CA PRO A 51 -20.52 7.08 -5.41
C PRO A 51 -21.39 5.86 -5.73
N ASP A 52 -20.79 4.67 -5.69
CA ASP A 52 -21.42 3.38 -6.01
C ASP A 52 -21.74 2.55 -4.77
N ALA A 53 -21.42 3.08 -3.58
CA ALA A 53 -21.74 2.43 -2.33
C ALA A 53 -23.25 2.35 -2.19
N ASP A 54 -23.77 1.13 -2.07
CA ASP A 54 -25.16 0.95 -1.73
C ASP A 54 -25.37 1.44 -0.29
N PRO A 55 -26.10 2.55 -0.04
CA PRO A 55 -26.32 3.06 1.31
C PRO A 55 -27.05 2.02 2.19
N ARG A 56 -27.67 1.01 1.57
CA ARG A 56 -28.26 -0.14 2.27
C ARG A 56 -27.22 -1.01 2.97
N ALA A 57 -25.97 -1.09 2.48
CA ALA A 57 -24.89 -1.84 3.12
C ALA A 57 -24.46 -1.19 4.44
N ALA A 58 -24.25 0.13 4.44
CA ALA A 58 -23.91 0.88 5.65
C ALA A 58 -25.02 0.82 6.71
N ARG A 59 -26.28 0.99 6.27
CA ARG A 59 -27.44 0.80 7.13
C ARG A 59 -27.56 -0.65 7.64
N ALA A 60 -27.21 -1.65 6.85
CA ALA A 60 -27.21 -3.05 7.30
C ALA A 60 -26.19 -3.28 8.42
N VAL A 61 -24.95 -2.76 8.28
CA VAL A 61 -23.92 -2.82 9.33
C VAL A 61 -24.36 -2.07 10.58
N ALA A 62 -24.90 -0.85 10.43
CA ALA A 62 -25.41 -0.06 11.54
C ALA A 62 -26.52 -0.79 12.31
N ARG A 63 -27.44 -1.45 11.60
CA ARG A 63 -28.50 -2.27 12.22
C ARG A 63 -27.93 -3.46 12.98
N THR A 64 -26.97 -4.17 12.40
CA THR A 64 -26.33 -5.32 13.04
C THR A 64 -25.58 -4.88 14.30
N LEU A 65 -24.85 -3.76 14.25
CA LEU A 65 -24.17 -3.18 15.41
C LEU A 65 -25.18 -2.75 16.50
N TRP A 66 -26.21 -1.99 16.13
CA TRP A 66 -27.25 -1.56 17.06
C TRP A 66 -27.92 -2.75 17.77
N ALA A 67 -28.11 -3.85 17.05
CA ALA A 67 -28.67 -5.10 17.60
C ALA A 67 -27.70 -5.86 18.51
N ALA A 68 -26.42 -5.86 18.14
CA ALA A 68 -25.39 -6.69 18.75
C ALA A 68 -24.74 -6.06 19.99
N VAL A 69 -24.68 -4.73 20.07
CA VAL A 69 -24.05 -4.01 21.19
C VAL A 69 -24.81 -4.27 22.49
N PRO A 70 -24.15 -4.87 23.50
CA PRO A 70 -24.73 -5.09 24.82
C PRO A 70 -25.11 -3.78 25.53
N MET A 71 -26.28 -3.73 26.17
CA MET A 71 -26.77 -2.51 26.81
C MET A 71 -26.95 -2.64 28.32
N PRO A 72 -26.63 -1.60 29.11
CA PRO A 72 -26.86 -1.61 30.56
C PRO A 72 -28.31 -1.92 30.96
N HIS A 73 -29.29 -1.27 30.32
CA HIS A 73 -30.71 -1.47 30.64
C HIS A 73 -31.24 -2.85 30.22
N GLU A 74 -30.56 -3.55 29.30
CA GLU A 74 -30.85 -4.94 28.93
C GLU A 74 -30.01 -5.95 29.72
N ARG A 75 -29.48 -5.56 30.89
CA ARG A 75 -28.58 -6.37 31.71
C ARG A 75 -27.37 -6.87 30.91
N TRP A 76 -26.80 -5.98 30.11
CA TRP A 76 -25.64 -6.23 29.25
C TRP A 76 -25.85 -7.37 28.26
N ARG A 77 -27.08 -7.50 27.76
CA ARG A 77 -27.41 -8.38 26.65
C ARG A 77 -27.59 -7.57 25.37
N PRO A 78 -27.31 -8.16 24.20
CA PRO A 78 -27.68 -7.56 22.92
C PRO A 78 -29.19 -7.28 22.89
N ARG A 79 -29.56 -6.08 22.43
CA ARG A 79 -30.98 -5.67 22.26
C ARG A 79 -31.73 -6.58 21.29
N GLY A 80 -31.01 -7.07 20.27
CA GLY A 80 -31.60 -7.83 19.17
C GLY A 80 -32.45 -6.96 18.23
N LEU A 81 -32.91 -7.57 17.14
CA LEU A 81 -33.86 -6.96 16.21
C LEU A 81 -34.93 -7.98 15.84
N PRO A 82 -36.18 -7.55 15.58
CA PRO A 82 -37.19 -8.42 15.01
C PRO A 82 -36.69 -9.04 13.72
N LYS A 83 -36.88 -10.36 13.58
CA LYS A 83 -36.53 -11.07 12.36
C LYS A 83 -37.42 -10.57 11.22
N LEU A 84 -36.79 -10.08 10.14
CA LEU A 84 -37.50 -9.70 8.92
C LEU A 84 -37.75 -10.95 8.08
N GLU A 85 -39.01 -11.25 7.82
CA GLU A 85 -39.41 -12.32 6.92
C GLU A 85 -39.25 -11.90 5.46
N ARG A 86 -39.11 -12.89 4.56
CA ARG A 86 -38.77 -12.65 3.14
C ARG A 86 -39.71 -11.66 2.44
N ASN A 87 -40.98 -11.60 2.85
CA ASN A 87 -42.01 -10.78 2.22
C ASN A 87 -42.35 -9.48 2.98
N ASP A 88 -41.69 -9.22 4.12
CA ASP A 88 -41.96 -8.02 4.91
C ASP A 88 -41.53 -6.75 4.17
N PRO A 89 -42.14 -5.58 4.49
CA PRO A 89 -41.65 -4.29 4.01
C PRO A 89 -40.18 -4.08 4.38
N CYS A 90 -39.38 -3.65 3.40
CA CYS A 90 -37.95 -3.47 3.62
C CYS A 90 -37.66 -2.25 4.51
N TYR A 91 -36.78 -2.43 5.50
CA TYR A 91 -36.44 -1.41 6.51
C TYR A 91 -35.77 -0.14 5.96
N CYS A 92 -35.32 -0.13 4.70
CA CYS A 92 -34.67 1.03 4.10
C CYS A 92 -35.66 2.08 3.56
N GLY A 93 -36.97 1.89 3.75
CA GLY A 93 -37.98 2.84 3.29
C GLY A 93 -38.31 2.74 1.79
N SER A 94 -37.77 1.74 1.07
CA SER A 94 -37.98 1.59 -0.39
C SER A 94 -39.39 1.16 -0.80
N GLY A 95 -40.25 0.77 0.15
CA GLY A 95 -41.58 0.19 -0.10
C GLY A 95 -41.57 -1.20 -0.75
N ARG A 96 -40.39 -1.78 -1.04
CA ARG A 96 -40.25 -3.12 -1.65
C ARG A 96 -40.25 -4.23 -0.58
N LYS A 97 -40.55 -5.46 -0.99
CA LYS A 97 -40.38 -6.67 -0.15
C LYS A 97 -38.90 -6.89 0.19
N TYR A 98 -38.61 -7.28 1.43
CA TYR A 98 -37.25 -7.45 1.97
C TYR A 98 -36.35 -8.31 1.06
N LYS A 99 -36.85 -9.46 0.57
CA LYS A 99 -36.13 -10.38 -0.33
C LYS A 99 -35.68 -9.76 -1.67
N HIS A 100 -36.31 -8.67 -2.09
CA HIS A 100 -36.00 -7.97 -3.35
C HIS A 100 -35.29 -6.63 -3.09
N CYS A 101 -34.84 -6.39 -1.86
CA CYS A 101 -34.16 -5.16 -1.49
C CYS A 101 -32.95 -5.44 -0.58
N CYS A 102 -33.06 -5.29 0.74
CA CYS A 102 -31.90 -5.36 1.63
C CYS A 102 -31.48 -6.79 2.04
N ALA A 103 -32.18 -7.85 1.60
CA ALA A 103 -31.87 -9.22 2.00
C ALA A 103 -30.45 -9.68 1.61
N THR A 104 -29.88 -9.15 0.53
CA THR A 104 -28.49 -9.43 0.12
C THR A 104 -27.45 -9.00 1.16
N TRP A 105 -27.81 -8.04 2.04
CA TRP A 105 -26.96 -7.49 3.08
C TRP A 105 -27.29 -8.05 4.48
N ALA A 106 -28.09 -9.12 4.58
CA ALA A 106 -28.57 -9.66 5.85
C ALA A 106 -27.46 -10.29 6.73
N SER A 107 -26.32 -10.66 6.14
CA SER A 107 -25.26 -11.44 6.76
C SER A 107 -23.89 -10.75 6.69
N VAL A 108 -23.85 -9.44 6.91
CA VAL A 108 -22.56 -8.73 6.99
C VAL A 108 -21.88 -9.07 8.32
N PRO A 109 -20.68 -9.66 8.32
CA PRO A 109 -19.96 -9.97 9.55
C PRO A 109 -19.55 -8.68 10.26
N LEU A 110 -19.70 -8.67 11.59
CA LEU A 110 -19.19 -7.58 12.41
C LEU A 110 -17.66 -7.67 12.52
N PRO A 111 -16.96 -6.53 12.64
CA PRO A 111 -15.51 -6.49 12.81
C PRO A 111 -15.07 -6.82 14.24
N PHE A 112 -16.02 -7.00 15.17
CA PHE A 112 -15.78 -7.30 16.57
C PHE A 112 -16.49 -8.61 16.93
N ASP A 113 -15.83 -9.44 17.73
CA ASP A 113 -16.47 -10.58 18.38
C ASP A 113 -17.31 -10.11 19.59
N ALA A 114 -18.13 -11.02 20.13
CA ALA A 114 -19.02 -10.68 21.23
C ALA A 114 -18.29 -10.22 22.53
N PRO A 115 -17.17 -10.84 22.94
CA PRO A 115 -16.38 -10.35 24.07
C PRO A 115 -15.85 -8.92 23.87
N THR A 116 -15.30 -8.61 22.70
CA THR A 116 -14.78 -7.28 22.38
C THR A 116 -15.89 -6.24 22.35
N LEU A 117 -17.06 -6.57 21.78
CA LEU A 117 -18.24 -5.67 21.80
C LEU A 117 -18.68 -5.34 23.23
N LEU A 118 -18.62 -6.32 24.14
CA LEU A 118 -18.97 -6.10 25.54
C LEU A 118 -17.94 -5.22 26.25
N ALA A 119 -16.64 -5.45 26.02
CA ALA A 119 -15.58 -4.62 26.59
C ALA A 119 -15.68 -3.15 26.15
N LEU A 120 -15.88 -2.91 24.85
CA LEU A 120 -16.09 -1.56 24.31
C LEU A 120 -17.39 -0.93 24.85
N ALA A 121 -18.47 -1.70 24.96
CA ALA A 121 -19.70 -1.20 25.57
C ALA A 121 -19.50 -0.80 27.05
N ILE A 122 -18.69 -1.54 27.81
CA ILE A 122 -18.33 -1.20 29.19
C ILE A 122 -17.45 0.05 29.22
N GLN A 123 -16.44 0.14 28.35
CA GLN A 123 -15.51 1.28 28.28
C GLN A 123 -16.23 2.61 28.16
N HIS A 124 -17.27 2.67 27.32
CA HIS A 124 -18.06 3.87 27.04
C HIS A 124 -19.34 4.00 27.88
N ALA A 125 -19.57 3.10 28.83
CA ALA A 125 -20.78 3.12 29.65
C ALA A 125 -20.81 4.33 30.59
N PRO A 126 -22.01 4.89 30.85
CA PRO A 126 -22.12 5.99 31.80
C PRO A 126 -21.82 5.47 33.23
N PRO A 127 -21.25 6.31 34.12
CA PRO A 127 -20.77 5.85 35.43
C PRO A 127 -21.83 5.16 36.31
N ASP A 128 -23.09 5.55 36.17
CA ASP A 128 -24.24 4.96 36.88
C ASP A 128 -24.53 3.52 36.43
N ALA A 129 -24.29 3.19 35.15
CA ALA A 129 -24.42 1.83 34.63
C ALA A 129 -23.36 0.87 35.18
N LEU A 130 -22.26 1.41 35.73
CA LEU A 130 -21.14 0.67 36.31
C LEU A 130 -21.18 0.66 37.85
N ALA A 131 -22.38 0.74 38.44
CA ALA A 131 -22.56 0.53 39.87
C ALA A 131 -22.09 -0.87 40.32
N PRO A 132 -21.63 -1.05 41.57
CA PRO A 132 -21.07 -2.33 42.06
C PRO A 132 -21.91 -3.58 41.77
N ALA A 133 -23.24 -3.49 41.91
CA ALA A 133 -24.14 -4.62 41.65
C ALA A 133 -24.18 -5.02 40.16
N SER A 134 -24.07 -4.06 39.24
CA SER A 134 -24.01 -4.26 37.78
C SER A 134 -22.66 -4.87 37.38
N VAL A 135 -21.58 -4.33 37.95
CA VAL A 135 -20.20 -4.80 37.71
C VAL A 135 -20.03 -6.26 38.13
N ARG A 136 -20.57 -6.68 39.28
CA ARG A 136 -20.51 -8.10 39.71
C ARG A 136 -21.29 -9.07 38.82
N ALA A 137 -22.24 -8.57 38.03
CA ALA A 137 -23.02 -9.40 37.11
C ALA A 137 -22.35 -9.56 35.73
N LEU A 138 -21.28 -8.80 35.46
CA LEU A 138 -20.57 -8.80 34.18
C LEU A 138 -19.45 -9.86 34.16
N PRO A 139 -19.09 -10.38 32.97
CA PRO A 139 -17.93 -11.25 32.80
C PRO A 139 -16.63 -10.53 33.23
N PRO A 140 -15.84 -11.11 34.16
CA PRO A 140 -14.63 -10.46 34.67
C PRO A 140 -13.58 -10.14 33.59
N GLN A 141 -13.47 -10.97 32.54
CA GLN A 141 -12.52 -10.72 31.45
C GLN A 141 -12.90 -9.52 30.59
N ALA A 142 -14.20 -9.29 30.36
CA ALA A 142 -14.65 -8.12 29.62
C ALA A 142 -14.42 -6.83 30.42
N LEU A 143 -14.59 -6.90 31.75
CA LEU A 143 -14.24 -5.81 32.66
C LEU A 143 -12.74 -5.54 32.69
N ALA A 144 -11.91 -6.58 32.69
CA ALA A 144 -10.47 -6.45 32.60
C ALA A 144 -10.05 -5.76 31.30
N GLN A 145 -10.63 -6.17 30.17
CA GLN A 145 -10.35 -5.56 28.87
C GLN A 145 -10.77 -4.09 28.80
N ALA A 146 -11.97 -3.75 29.30
CA ALA A 146 -12.40 -2.35 29.39
C ALA A 146 -11.48 -1.52 30.30
N ALA A 147 -11.00 -2.12 31.39
CA ALA A 147 -10.07 -1.47 32.30
C ALA A 147 -8.68 -1.26 31.71
N MET A 148 -8.21 -2.16 30.84
CA MET A 148 -6.96 -1.93 30.08
C MET A 148 -7.08 -0.69 29.19
N PHE A 149 -8.20 -0.54 28.47
CA PHE A 149 -8.43 0.66 27.67
C PHE A 149 -8.41 1.94 28.51
N TRP A 150 -9.01 1.93 29.71
CA TRP A 150 -8.92 3.09 30.61
C TRP A 150 -7.51 3.33 31.18
N MET A 151 -6.71 2.28 31.37
CA MET A 151 -5.31 2.43 31.77
C MET A 151 -4.49 3.11 30.67
N ASP A 152 -4.70 2.72 29.41
CA ASP A 152 -4.04 3.32 28.25
C ASP A 152 -4.46 4.79 28.06
N GLU A 153 -5.72 5.13 28.38
CA GLU A 153 -6.23 6.51 28.45
C GLU A 153 -5.73 7.32 29.66
N GLY A 154 -4.93 6.72 30.56
CA GLY A 154 -4.41 7.38 31.75
C GLY A 154 -5.47 7.66 32.84
N ARG A 155 -6.45 6.75 33.02
CA ARG A 155 -7.58 6.90 33.96
C ARG A 155 -7.58 5.85 35.09
N PRO A 156 -6.52 5.78 35.92
CA PRO A 156 -6.39 4.76 36.95
C PRO A 156 -7.45 4.86 38.06
N GLU A 157 -7.99 6.06 38.36
CA GLU A 157 -9.07 6.25 39.33
C GLU A 157 -10.35 5.53 38.90
N GLN A 158 -10.63 5.52 37.59
CA GLN A 158 -11.80 4.85 37.05
C GLN A 158 -11.66 3.34 37.14
N VAL A 159 -10.48 2.82 36.79
CA VAL A 159 -10.16 1.40 36.94
C VAL A 159 -10.35 0.95 38.38
N ALA A 160 -9.78 1.69 39.33
CA ALA A 160 -9.92 1.39 40.75
C ALA A 160 -11.39 1.43 41.20
N ARG A 161 -12.15 2.46 40.81
CA ARG A 161 -13.58 2.59 41.17
C ARG A 161 -14.43 1.43 40.66
N VAL A 162 -14.17 0.95 39.44
CA VAL A 162 -14.98 -0.09 38.79
C VAL A 162 -14.54 -1.49 39.23
N LEU A 163 -13.25 -1.79 39.28
CA LEU A 163 -12.77 -3.15 39.56
C LEU A 163 -12.70 -3.49 41.05
N LEU A 164 -12.43 -2.53 41.94
CA LEU A 164 -12.29 -2.81 43.38
C LEU A 164 -13.52 -3.52 43.99
N PRO A 165 -14.78 -3.15 43.66
CA PRO A 165 -15.97 -3.82 44.17
C PRO A 165 -16.15 -5.29 43.72
N LEU A 166 -15.39 -5.77 42.73
CA LEU A 166 -15.38 -7.18 42.34
C LEU A 166 -14.69 -8.06 43.38
N PHE A 167 -13.75 -7.48 44.14
CA PHE A 167 -12.88 -8.23 45.05
C PHE A 167 -13.30 -8.14 46.53
N ASP A 168 -14.43 -7.48 46.82
CA ASP A 168 -14.93 -7.27 48.18
C ASP A 168 -16.46 -7.49 48.28
N PRO A 169 -16.97 -8.54 48.96
CA PRO A 169 -16.21 -9.62 49.59
C PRO A 169 -15.61 -10.56 48.54
N PRO A 170 -14.55 -11.32 48.85
CA PRO A 170 -13.83 -12.19 47.91
C PRO A 170 -14.58 -13.49 47.55
N ASP A 171 -15.89 -13.52 47.76
CA ASP A 171 -16.72 -14.70 47.54
C ASP A 171 -17.00 -14.89 46.04
N GLY A 172 -16.85 -16.13 45.56
CA GLY A 172 -17.14 -16.47 44.15
C GLY A 172 -16.05 -16.10 43.14
N LEU A 173 -14.88 -15.68 43.62
CA LEU A 173 -13.71 -15.43 42.77
C LEU A 173 -13.11 -16.74 42.22
N ASP A 174 -12.70 -16.71 40.97
CA ASP A 174 -12.07 -17.83 40.25
C ASP A 174 -10.99 -17.32 39.28
N ALA A 175 -10.33 -18.24 38.56
CA ALA A 175 -9.28 -17.92 37.60
C ALA A 175 -9.65 -16.83 36.57
N ARG A 176 -10.94 -16.64 36.25
CA ARG A 176 -11.39 -15.64 35.27
C ARG A 176 -11.18 -14.20 35.75
N HIS A 177 -11.01 -14.01 37.05
CA HIS A 177 -10.82 -12.71 37.68
C HIS A 177 -9.35 -12.26 37.68
N GLU A 178 -8.40 -13.13 37.32
CA GLU A 178 -6.98 -12.82 37.30
C GLU A 178 -6.65 -11.59 36.44
N PRO A 179 -7.13 -11.45 35.17
CA PRO A 179 -6.78 -10.28 34.36
C PRO A 179 -7.30 -8.97 34.97
N ALA A 180 -8.49 -8.98 35.57
CA ALA A 180 -9.05 -7.80 36.23
C ALA A 180 -8.24 -7.44 37.50
N PHE A 181 -7.78 -8.44 38.22
CA PHE A 181 -6.90 -8.26 39.37
C PHE A 181 -5.58 -7.60 38.93
N GLU A 182 -4.92 -8.12 37.90
CA GLU A 182 -3.65 -7.57 37.40
C GLU A 182 -3.75 -6.11 36.97
N VAL A 183 -4.81 -5.75 36.24
CA VAL A 183 -5.04 -4.37 35.81
C VAL A 183 -5.32 -3.45 37.01
N LEU A 184 -6.12 -3.90 37.98
CA LEU A 184 -6.36 -3.16 39.23
C LEU A 184 -5.05 -2.96 40.02
N MET A 185 -4.18 -3.97 40.06
CA MET A 185 -2.88 -3.87 40.71
C MET A 185 -1.97 -2.83 40.06
N GLY A 186 -2.04 -2.66 38.74
CA GLY A 186 -1.39 -1.58 38.01
C GLY A 186 -1.97 -0.20 38.35
N ALA A 187 -3.30 -0.07 38.34
CA ALA A 187 -3.98 1.19 38.69
C ALA A 187 -3.66 1.65 40.12
N MET A 188 -3.70 0.73 41.10
CA MET A 188 -3.37 1.05 42.50
C MET A 188 -1.91 1.48 42.68
N GLN A 189 -0.99 0.99 41.84
CA GLN A 189 0.40 1.44 41.82
C GLN A 189 0.51 2.89 41.34
N GLN A 190 -0.14 3.24 40.23
CA GLN A 190 -0.15 4.62 39.70
C GLN A 190 -0.79 5.61 40.68
N LEU A 191 -1.81 5.19 41.42
CA LEU A 191 -2.46 5.99 42.47
C LEU A 191 -1.67 6.06 43.78
N GLY A 192 -0.57 5.32 43.92
CA GLY A 192 0.24 5.28 45.14
C GLY A 192 -0.42 4.59 46.33
N TRP A 193 -1.43 3.73 46.11
CA TRP A 193 -2.20 3.06 47.18
C TRP A 193 -1.51 1.81 47.74
N GLN A 194 -0.22 1.92 48.12
CA GLN A 194 0.62 0.76 48.43
C GLN A 194 0.09 -0.10 49.58
N GLU A 195 -0.35 0.49 50.70
CA GLU A 195 -0.91 -0.28 51.82
C GLU A 195 -2.15 -1.08 51.42
N ARG A 196 -3.05 -0.48 50.65
CA ARG A 196 -4.25 -1.15 50.14
C ARG A 196 -3.90 -2.25 49.14
N ARG A 197 -2.87 -2.01 48.33
CA ARG A 197 -2.36 -2.94 47.31
C ARG A 197 -1.85 -4.21 47.98
N PHE A 198 -1.05 -4.09 49.05
CA PHE A 198 -0.62 -5.25 49.86
C PHE A 198 -1.77 -5.96 50.56
N ALA A 199 -2.73 -5.21 51.13
CA ALA A 199 -3.89 -5.79 51.79
C ALA A 199 -4.73 -6.65 50.82
N LEU A 200 -4.99 -6.13 49.62
CA LEU A 200 -5.76 -6.82 48.59
C LEU A 200 -5.04 -8.08 48.10
N VAL A 201 -3.74 -7.99 47.78
CA VAL A 201 -2.97 -9.15 47.31
C VAL A 201 -2.98 -10.28 48.34
N ARG A 202 -2.78 -9.97 49.62
CA ARG A 202 -2.81 -10.96 50.70
C ARG A 202 -4.19 -11.59 50.89
N GLN A 203 -5.25 -10.83 50.67
CA GLN A 203 -6.62 -11.34 50.69
C GLN A 203 -6.85 -12.30 49.51
N ILE A 204 -6.50 -11.91 48.29
CA ILE A 204 -6.68 -12.73 47.09
C ILE A 204 -5.76 -13.96 47.09
N GLY A 205 -4.56 -13.85 47.65
CA GLY A 205 -3.63 -14.97 47.86
C GLY A 205 -4.17 -16.08 48.78
N ARG A 206 -5.28 -15.83 49.48
CA ARG A 206 -6.01 -16.82 50.29
C ARG A 206 -7.26 -17.37 49.58
N SER A 207 -7.46 -17.03 48.30
CA SER A 207 -8.58 -17.53 47.50
C SER A 207 -8.58 -19.06 47.42
N ARG A 208 -9.77 -19.65 47.28
CA ARG A 208 -9.93 -21.09 47.06
C ARG A 208 -9.46 -21.51 45.67
N ASP A 209 -9.54 -20.59 44.70
CA ASP A 209 -9.06 -20.81 43.34
C ASP A 209 -7.53 -20.72 43.31
N LYS A 210 -6.88 -21.81 42.89
CA LYS A 210 -5.43 -21.95 42.94
C LYS A 210 -4.72 -21.04 41.94
N THR A 211 -5.31 -20.81 40.77
CA THR A 211 -4.73 -19.96 39.72
C THR A 211 -4.71 -18.51 40.21
N LEU A 212 -5.85 -17.99 40.65
CA LEU A 212 -5.95 -16.63 41.18
C LEU A 212 -5.09 -16.43 42.44
N ALA A 213 -5.05 -17.41 43.34
CA ALA A 213 -4.20 -17.36 44.52
C ALA A 213 -2.71 -17.35 44.16
N THR A 214 -2.31 -18.08 43.11
CA THR A 214 -0.91 -18.13 42.64
C THR A 214 -0.50 -16.80 42.03
N ALA A 215 -1.30 -16.25 41.11
CA ALA A 215 -1.07 -14.93 40.51
C ALA A 215 -0.93 -13.82 41.58
N ALA A 216 -1.84 -13.78 42.55
CA ALA A 216 -1.76 -12.83 43.66
C ALA A 216 -0.47 -13.00 44.48
N ARG A 217 -0.09 -14.22 44.85
CA ARG A 217 1.16 -14.43 45.61
C ARG A 217 2.41 -14.11 44.79
N CYS A 218 2.42 -14.39 43.48
CA CYS A 218 3.50 -13.95 42.58
C CYS A 218 3.63 -12.42 42.54
N ARG A 219 2.49 -11.72 42.53
CA ARG A 219 2.45 -10.26 42.63
C ARG A 219 2.94 -9.78 44.00
N GLU A 220 2.61 -10.45 45.09
CA GLU A 220 3.14 -10.13 46.44
C GLU A 220 4.66 -10.28 46.51
N VAL A 221 5.22 -11.34 45.92
CA VAL A 221 6.68 -11.53 45.83
C VAL A 221 7.34 -10.35 45.14
N SER A 222 6.78 -9.91 44.00
CA SER A 222 7.30 -8.75 43.26
C SER A 222 7.25 -7.48 44.13
N MET A 223 6.12 -7.23 44.78
CA MET A 223 5.95 -6.05 45.65
C MET A 223 6.87 -6.07 46.88
N LEU A 224 7.10 -7.24 47.49
CA LEU A 224 8.07 -7.38 48.58
C LEU A 224 9.50 -7.13 48.10
N ALA A 225 9.84 -7.57 46.88
CA ALA A 225 11.14 -7.29 46.28
C ALA A 225 11.32 -5.79 45.98
N ASP A 226 10.27 -5.11 45.49
CA ASP A 226 10.27 -3.66 45.24
C ASP A 226 10.50 -2.84 46.53
N GLU A 227 9.99 -3.30 47.68
CA GLU A 227 10.25 -2.69 49.00
C GLU A 227 11.61 -3.08 49.61
N GLY A 228 12.40 -3.94 48.94
CA GLY A 228 13.67 -4.46 49.45
C GLY A 228 13.52 -5.56 50.52
N ASN A 229 12.32 -6.09 50.72
CA ASN A 229 12.00 -7.16 51.68
C ASN A 229 12.32 -8.55 51.11
N PHE A 230 13.54 -8.75 50.58
CA PHE A 230 13.94 -9.94 49.83
C PHE A 230 13.81 -11.26 50.59
N ALA A 231 14.07 -11.27 51.90
CA ALA A 231 13.93 -12.47 52.72
C ALA A 231 12.49 -13.00 52.73
N GLN A 232 11.51 -12.10 52.82
CA GLN A 232 10.08 -12.45 52.76
C GLN A 232 9.67 -12.81 51.33
N ALA A 233 10.15 -12.06 50.33
CA ALA A 233 9.90 -12.33 48.91
C ALA A 233 10.34 -13.75 48.54
N TRP A 234 11.57 -14.16 48.92
CA TRP A 234 12.09 -15.51 48.65
C TRP A 234 11.38 -16.61 49.43
N ALA A 235 10.98 -16.35 50.67
CA ALA A 235 10.21 -17.30 51.47
C ALA A 235 8.86 -17.59 50.80
N LEU A 236 8.17 -16.53 50.38
CA LEU A 236 6.89 -16.63 49.68
C LEU A 236 7.07 -17.25 48.29
N PHE A 237 8.06 -16.83 47.50
CA PHE A 237 8.37 -17.43 46.19
C PHE A 237 8.57 -18.94 46.29
N LYS A 238 9.37 -19.41 47.25
CA LYS A 238 9.59 -20.86 47.48
C LYS A 238 8.32 -21.58 47.88
N GLN A 239 7.41 -20.91 48.60
CA GLN A 239 6.11 -21.48 48.92
C GLN A 239 5.24 -21.59 47.66
N VAL A 240 5.13 -20.53 46.86
CA VAL A 240 4.35 -20.54 45.61
C VAL A 240 4.91 -21.57 44.61
N GLN A 241 6.24 -21.67 44.50
CA GLN A 241 6.90 -22.67 43.65
C GLN A 241 6.59 -24.12 44.06
N ARG A 242 6.37 -24.39 45.34
CA ARG A 242 5.93 -25.73 45.80
C ARG A 242 4.46 -25.97 45.51
N ASP A 243 3.64 -24.93 45.65
CA ASP A 243 2.19 -25.01 45.46
C ASP A 243 1.81 -25.10 43.97
N ALA A 244 2.58 -24.47 43.07
CA ALA A 244 2.34 -24.39 41.63
C ALA A 244 3.66 -24.51 40.80
N PRO A 245 4.36 -25.66 40.82
CA PRO A 245 5.71 -25.80 40.24
C PRO A 245 5.82 -25.62 38.72
N ASP A 246 4.69 -25.78 38.02
CA ASP A 246 4.59 -25.70 36.56
C ASP A 246 4.07 -24.35 36.06
N ASP A 247 3.82 -23.40 36.96
CA ASP A 247 3.36 -22.06 36.58
C ASP A 247 4.49 -21.29 35.85
N PRO A 248 4.26 -20.82 34.61
CA PRO A 248 5.27 -20.12 33.83
C PRO A 248 5.66 -18.76 34.42
N GLN A 249 4.79 -18.12 35.22
CA GLN A 249 5.10 -16.83 35.84
C GLN A 249 6.28 -16.91 36.80
N LEU A 250 6.46 -18.07 37.45
CA LEU A 250 7.56 -18.30 38.39
C LEU A 250 8.94 -18.22 37.73
N LEU A 251 9.03 -18.50 36.43
CA LEU A 251 10.32 -18.53 35.73
C LEU A 251 10.93 -17.13 35.64
N HIS A 252 10.15 -16.14 35.18
CA HIS A 252 10.64 -14.76 35.10
C HIS A 252 10.68 -14.09 36.47
N LEU A 253 9.74 -14.41 37.36
CA LEU A 253 9.72 -13.88 38.72
C LEU A 253 10.98 -14.26 39.51
N GLU A 254 11.48 -15.49 39.36
CA GLU A 254 12.74 -15.91 39.99
C GLU A 254 13.90 -15.01 39.54
N LEU A 255 13.98 -14.78 38.24
CA LEU A 255 15.07 -14.04 37.62
C LEU A 255 15.01 -12.54 37.99
N ILE A 256 13.82 -11.94 37.94
CA ILE A 256 13.60 -10.54 38.34
C ILE A 256 13.91 -10.35 39.84
N THR A 257 13.51 -11.29 40.69
CA THR A 257 13.79 -11.21 42.14
C THR A 257 15.29 -11.26 42.43
N LEU A 258 16.04 -12.13 41.74
CA LEU A 258 17.52 -12.17 41.83
C LEU A 258 18.15 -10.84 41.40
N LEU A 259 17.66 -10.27 40.30
CA LEU A 259 18.17 -9.01 39.77
C LEU A 259 17.85 -7.82 40.69
N HIS A 260 16.65 -7.74 41.27
CA HIS A 260 16.29 -6.71 42.27
C HIS A 260 17.15 -6.80 43.54
N GLU A 261 17.50 -8.02 43.99
CA GLU A 261 18.38 -8.24 45.14
C GLU A 261 19.87 -7.97 44.82
N GLY A 262 20.21 -7.68 43.56
CA GLY A 262 21.60 -7.46 43.12
C GLY A 262 22.41 -8.74 42.89
N ARG A 263 21.76 -9.92 42.82
CA ARG A 263 22.39 -11.23 42.58
C ARG A 263 22.50 -11.53 41.08
N ALA A 264 23.13 -10.62 40.34
CA ALA A 264 23.21 -10.67 38.87
C ALA A 264 23.95 -11.91 38.34
N ASP A 265 25.03 -12.35 39.01
CA ASP A 265 25.77 -13.55 38.59
C ASP A 265 24.92 -14.83 38.70
N GLU A 266 24.11 -14.92 39.75
CA GLU A 266 23.19 -16.04 39.94
C GLU A 266 22.03 -15.98 38.94
N ALA A 267 21.51 -14.79 38.66
CA ALA A 267 20.53 -14.59 37.59
C ALA A 267 21.07 -15.06 36.22
N ARG A 268 22.31 -14.68 35.89
CA ARG A 268 22.99 -15.08 34.65
C ARG A 268 23.15 -16.60 34.53
N LEU A 269 23.47 -17.28 35.64
CA LEU A 269 23.56 -18.74 35.68
C LEU A 269 22.19 -19.44 35.60
N ARG A 270 21.14 -18.84 36.18
CA ARG A 270 19.78 -19.40 36.19
C ARG A 270 19.03 -19.19 34.88
N GLY A 271 19.26 -18.08 34.19
CA GLY A 271 18.58 -17.69 32.95
C GLY A 271 18.47 -18.80 31.90
N PRO A 272 19.58 -19.40 31.44
CA PRO A 272 19.54 -20.48 30.45
C PRO A 272 18.74 -21.71 30.89
N LEU A 273 18.82 -22.08 32.18
CA LEU A 273 18.07 -23.21 32.74
C LEU A 273 16.56 -22.93 32.78
N LEU A 274 16.18 -21.72 33.16
CA LEU A 274 14.79 -21.27 33.19
C LEU A 274 14.21 -21.13 31.77
N ALA A 275 14.98 -20.58 30.84
CA ALA A 275 14.62 -20.50 29.42
C ALA A 275 14.42 -21.90 28.81
N ALA A 276 15.30 -22.86 29.12
CA ALA A 276 15.12 -24.25 28.69
C ALA A 276 13.84 -24.88 29.30
N LYS A 277 13.49 -24.55 30.55
CA LYS A 277 12.22 -24.98 31.16
C LYS A 277 11.01 -24.34 30.46
N ALA A 278 11.07 -23.04 30.12
CA ALA A 278 10.03 -22.33 29.39
C ALA A 278 9.78 -22.94 27.99
N ARG A 279 10.85 -23.23 27.21
CA ARG A 279 10.74 -23.90 25.90
C ARG A 279 10.08 -25.27 25.98
N ARG A 280 10.43 -26.08 26.99
CA ARG A 280 9.78 -27.38 27.21
C ARG A 280 8.30 -27.26 27.55
N GLY A 281 7.88 -26.14 28.13
CA GLY A 281 6.49 -25.81 28.40
C GLY A 281 5.75 -25.18 27.21
N GLY A 282 6.43 -24.94 26.08
CA GLY A 282 5.85 -24.27 24.91
C GLY A 282 5.83 -22.75 24.96
N PHE A 283 6.61 -22.13 25.85
CA PHE A 283 6.68 -20.67 26.03
C PHE A 283 7.97 -20.08 25.45
N ASP A 284 8.07 -20.06 24.11
CA ASP A 284 9.29 -19.63 23.41
C ASP A 284 9.60 -18.13 23.59
N GLU A 285 8.57 -17.27 23.58
CA GLU A 285 8.72 -15.83 23.82
C GLU A 285 9.26 -15.55 25.23
N LEU A 286 8.69 -16.20 26.25
CA LEU A 286 9.17 -16.12 27.62
C LEU A 286 10.62 -16.61 27.74
N ALA A 287 11.00 -17.67 27.01
CA ALA A 287 12.36 -18.17 27.00
C ALA A 287 13.35 -17.15 26.44
N GLN A 288 12.95 -16.36 25.45
CA GLN A 288 13.76 -15.27 24.91
C GLN A 288 13.94 -14.15 25.95
N VAL A 289 12.84 -13.70 26.57
CA VAL A 289 12.88 -12.67 27.63
C VAL A 289 13.78 -13.10 28.80
N LEU A 290 13.72 -14.36 29.22
CA LEU A 290 14.57 -14.90 30.29
C LEU A 290 16.07 -14.87 29.95
N LEU A 291 16.43 -15.08 28.68
CA LEU A 291 17.83 -14.98 28.25
C LEU A 291 18.30 -13.53 28.26
N GLN A 292 17.47 -12.61 27.75
CA GLN A 292 17.77 -11.18 27.73
C GLN A 292 17.95 -10.61 29.14
N LEU A 293 17.01 -10.91 30.06
CA LEU A 293 17.10 -10.52 31.47
C LEU A 293 18.37 -11.07 32.15
N ALA A 294 18.78 -12.28 31.83
CA ALA A 294 19.95 -12.92 32.43
C ALA A 294 21.28 -12.36 31.91
N GLU A 295 21.31 -11.95 30.64
CA GLU A 295 22.52 -11.42 30.00
C GLU A 295 22.71 -9.94 30.33
N HIS A 296 21.65 -9.15 30.19
CA HIS A 296 21.69 -7.69 30.19
C HIS A 296 21.04 -7.04 31.42
N GLY A 297 20.38 -7.82 32.28
CA GLY A 297 19.72 -7.33 33.49
C GLY A 297 18.43 -6.55 33.21
N LEU A 298 17.82 -5.97 34.25
CA LEU A 298 16.53 -5.29 34.15
C LEU A 298 16.56 -4.01 33.30
N ARG A 299 17.67 -3.26 33.36
CA ARG A 299 17.76 -1.94 32.72
C ARG A 299 17.71 -2.02 31.19
N ALA A 300 18.36 -3.02 30.59
CA ALA A 300 18.34 -3.23 29.15
C ALA A 300 16.95 -3.61 28.60
N VAL A 301 16.15 -4.36 29.37
CA VAL A 301 14.77 -4.70 28.97
C VAL A 301 13.83 -3.49 29.06
N TYR A 302 14.03 -2.61 30.05
CA TYR A 302 13.31 -1.34 30.11
C TYR A 302 13.74 -0.39 29.00
N ASP A 303 15.04 -0.31 28.72
CA ASP A 303 15.58 0.48 27.61
C ASP A 303 15.04 -0.08 26.28
N GLU A 304 15.01 -1.40 26.05
CA GLU A 304 14.38 -2.02 24.88
C GLU A 304 12.87 -1.75 24.82
N LEU A 305 12.11 -1.75 25.91
CA LEU A 305 10.67 -1.47 25.88
C LEU A 305 10.35 0.01 25.64
N GLU A 306 11.19 0.94 26.11
CA GLU A 306 11.10 2.37 25.79
C GLU A 306 11.60 2.68 24.37
N HIS A 307 12.57 1.91 23.85
CA HIS A 307 13.24 2.18 22.57
C HIS A 307 12.87 1.21 21.44
N ALA A 308 12.04 0.18 21.67
CA ALA A 308 11.64 -0.81 20.66
C ALA A 308 10.88 -0.20 19.47
N GLY A 309 10.48 1.07 19.56
CA GLY A 309 9.94 1.84 18.44
C GLY A 309 10.85 2.98 17.93
N SER A 310 11.89 3.39 18.66
CA SER A 310 12.67 4.61 18.36
C SER A 310 14.13 4.36 17.98
N ALA A 311 14.81 3.36 18.55
CA ALA A 311 16.23 3.10 18.23
C ALA A 311 16.42 2.63 16.78
N ASP A 312 15.59 1.70 16.30
CA ASP A 312 15.64 1.23 14.91
C ASP A 312 15.31 2.36 13.92
N ALA A 313 14.35 3.24 14.27
CA ALA A 313 13.96 4.38 13.44
C ALA A 313 15.06 5.44 13.36
N ASP A 314 15.76 5.72 14.48
CA ASP A 314 16.88 6.66 14.54
C ASP A 314 18.11 6.12 13.78
N GLU A 315 18.40 4.82 13.87
CA GLU A 315 19.48 4.18 13.11
C GLU A 315 19.20 4.18 11.59
N ILE A 316 17.96 3.85 11.19
CA ILE A 316 17.53 3.92 9.79
C ILE A 316 17.64 5.36 9.27
N THR A 317 17.18 6.34 10.05
CA THR A 317 17.26 7.77 9.69
C THR A 317 18.72 8.20 9.55
N ALA A 318 19.59 7.85 10.49
CA ALA A 318 21.01 8.15 10.42
C ALA A 318 21.69 7.52 9.19
N ALA A 319 21.37 6.26 8.88
CA ALA A 319 21.92 5.56 7.72
C ALA A 319 21.44 6.19 6.40
N TRP A 320 20.17 6.58 6.33
CA TRP A 320 19.59 7.27 5.18
C TRP A 320 20.22 8.65 4.94
N LEU A 321 20.38 9.45 5.99
CA LEU A 321 21.06 10.74 5.91
C LEU A 321 22.53 10.57 5.47
N ALA A 322 23.22 9.53 5.95
CA ALA A 322 24.58 9.20 5.54
C ALA A 322 24.67 8.80 4.05
N LEU A 323 23.71 8.03 3.54
CA LEU A 323 23.59 7.70 2.12
C LEU A 323 23.42 8.97 1.27
N CYS A 324 22.45 9.82 1.62
CA CYS A 324 22.20 11.07 0.93
C CYS A 324 23.41 12.00 0.96
N ALA A 325 24.21 11.94 2.03
CA ALA A 325 25.40 12.75 2.17
C ALA A 325 26.46 12.49 1.08
N GLN A 326 26.51 11.27 0.56
CA GLN A 326 27.46 10.81 -0.46
C GLN A 326 27.12 11.24 -1.89
N ALA A 327 25.92 11.82 -2.12
CA ALA A 327 25.56 12.36 -3.41
C ALA A 327 26.60 13.41 -3.86
N PRO A 328 27.25 13.22 -5.03
CA PRO A 328 28.28 14.14 -5.51
C PRO A 328 27.76 15.57 -5.63
N ALA A 329 28.55 16.55 -5.18
CA ALA A 329 28.20 17.97 -5.32
C ALA A 329 28.26 18.42 -6.79
N GLU A 330 29.19 17.86 -7.56
CA GLU A 330 29.37 18.12 -8.98
C GLU A 330 29.14 16.84 -9.80
N LEU A 331 28.73 17.02 -11.05
CA LEU A 331 28.48 15.94 -11.99
C LEU A 331 29.36 16.13 -13.23
N ASP A 332 30.16 15.12 -13.55
CA ASP A 332 30.89 15.04 -14.82
C ASP A 332 29.90 14.71 -15.95
N ALA A 333 29.54 15.73 -16.73
CA ALA A 333 28.55 15.61 -17.78
C ALA A 333 29.03 14.77 -18.97
N ASP A 334 30.33 14.74 -19.25
CA ASP A 334 30.90 13.90 -20.32
C ASP A 334 30.90 12.43 -19.92
N ALA A 335 31.31 12.13 -18.68
CA ALA A 335 31.22 10.79 -18.12
C ALA A 335 29.76 10.30 -18.07
N ALA A 336 28.82 11.16 -17.66
CA ALA A 336 27.40 10.83 -17.70
C ALA A 336 26.94 10.50 -19.12
N ARG A 337 27.20 11.35 -20.11
CA ARG A 337 26.80 11.10 -21.51
C ARG A 337 27.42 9.83 -22.09
N ALA A 338 28.68 9.51 -21.75
CA ALA A 338 29.35 8.31 -22.22
C ALA A 338 28.67 7.00 -21.75
N LEU A 339 27.88 7.06 -20.68
CA LEU A 339 27.13 5.93 -20.14
C LEU A 339 25.74 5.75 -20.78
N TYR A 340 25.36 6.58 -21.75
CA TYR A 340 24.06 6.49 -22.42
C TYR A 340 24.19 6.57 -23.95
N HIS A 341 23.26 5.90 -24.62
CA HIS A 341 22.92 6.14 -26.02
C HIS A 341 21.78 7.15 -26.09
N ILE A 342 22.09 8.33 -26.65
CA ILE A 342 21.14 9.44 -26.80
C ILE A 342 20.87 9.62 -28.30
N ASP A 343 19.63 9.39 -28.71
CA ASP A 343 19.19 9.62 -30.08
C ASP A 343 17.92 10.49 -30.13
N THR A 344 17.62 11.03 -31.30
CA THR A 344 16.38 11.74 -31.58
C THR A 344 15.65 11.04 -32.72
N GLN A 345 14.32 10.93 -32.59
CA GLN A 345 13.46 10.34 -33.62
C GLN A 345 12.35 11.31 -34.01
N GLY A 346 11.74 11.04 -35.18
CA GLY A 346 10.52 11.73 -35.60
C GLY A 346 9.37 11.49 -34.62
N PRO A 347 8.28 12.27 -34.73
CA PRO A 347 7.15 12.18 -33.82
C PRO A 347 6.60 10.76 -33.71
N PRO A 348 6.18 10.33 -32.50
CA PRO A 348 5.57 9.02 -32.33
C PRO A 348 4.38 8.89 -33.28
N ARG A 349 4.25 7.74 -33.94
CA ARG A 349 3.09 7.42 -34.78
C ARG A 349 1.87 7.27 -33.88
N ARG A 350 1.23 8.37 -33.50
CA ARG A 350 -0.11 8.34 -32.89
C ARG A 350 -1.03 7.61 -33.88
N GLY A 351 -1.71 6.57 -33.42
CA GLY A 351 -2.72 5.86 -34.19
C GLY A 351 -3.65 6.87 -34.89
N ALA A 352 -3.71 6.77 -36.21
CA ALA A 352 -4.37 7.70 -37.11
C ALA A 352 -5.92 7.62 -37.03
N ARG A 353 -6.48 7.66 -35.82
CA ARG A 353 -7.93 7.69 -35.58
C ARG A 353 -8.30 8.71 -34.52
N ARG A 354 -8.13 9.98 -34.90
CA ARG A 354 -9.08 11.10 -34.73
C ARG A 354 -8.28 12.39 -34.76
N LEU A 355 -8.09 12.91 -35.96
CA LEU A 355 -8.16 14.34 -36.25
C LEU A 355 -8.28 14.38 -37.77
N LYS A 356 -9.41 14.92 -38.27
CA LYS A 356 -9.44 15.30 -39.68
C LYS A 356 -8.33 16.33 -39.83
N ALA A 357 -7.50 16.19 -40.86
CA ALA A 357 -6.36 17.08 -41.13
C ALA A 357 -6.71 18.58 -41.19
N ALA A 358 -7.99 18.94 -41.22
CA ALA A 358 -8.51 20.31 -41.22
C ALA A 358 -8.63 20.96 -39.81
N GLU A 359 -8.43 20.24 -38.70
CA GLU A 359 -8.52 20.80 -37.33
C GLU A 359 -7.14 21.07 -36.70
N ALA A 360 -6.04 20.71 -37.36
CA ALA A 360 -4.66 20.85 -36.87
C ALA A 360 -4.04 22.23 -37.19
N GLU A 361 -4.82 23.31 -37.21
CA GLU A 361 -4.35 24.61 -37.72
C GLU A 361 -3.61 25.48 -36.68
N ALA A 362 -3.70 25.21 -35.37
CA ALA A 362 -2.87 25.84 -34.34
C ALA A 362 -3.03 25.13 -32.97
N GLY A 363 -1.98 25.13 -32.13
CA GLY A 363 -2.04 24.63 -30.75
C GLY A 363 -1.09 23.46 -30.44
N VAL A 364 -1.30 22.79 -29.30
CA VAL A 364 -0.41 21.73 -28.79
C VAL A 364 -0.19 20.58 -29.76
N ASP A 365 -1.21 20.14 -30.51
CA ASP A 365 -1.06 19.01 -31.44
C ASP A 365 -0.14 19.35 -32.62
N ALA A 366 -0.18 20.59 -33.12
CA ALA A 366 0.74 21.08 -34.13
C ALA A 366 2.17 21.19 -33.58
N LEU A 367 2.33 21.63 -32.32
CA LEU A 367 3.61 21.65 -31.64
C LEU A 367 4.20 20.24 -31.53
N VAL A 368 3.46 19.29 -30.95
CA VAL A 368 3.82 17.87 -30.79
C VAL A 368 4.23 17.24 -32.12
N ALA A 369 3.47 17.49 -33.19
CA ALA A 369 3.77 16.96 -34.53
C ALA A 369 5.06 17.54 -35.14
N SER A 370 5.50 18.72 -34.70
CA SER A 370 6.70 19.40 -35.19
C SER A 370 7.96 19.13 -34.38
N MET A 371 7.85 18.42 -33.25
CA MET A 371 8.95 18.15 -32.33
C MET A 371 9.77 16.92 -32.72
N SER A 372 11.05 16.95 -32.36
CA SER A 372 11.94 15.79 -32.36
C SER A 372 11.97 15.17 -30.97
N TRP A 373 11.91 13.84 -30.89
CA TRP A 373 11.69 13.12 -29.63
C TRP A 373 12.97 12.44 -29.18
N LEU A 374 13.45 12.83 -28.00
CA LEU A 374 14.65 12.28 -27.38
C LEU A 374 14.41 10.85 -26.93
N ARG A 375 15.42 10.00 -27.07
CA ARG A 375 15.48 8.68 -26.42
C ARG A 375 16.82 8.53 -25.75
N VAL A 376 16.79 8.14 -24.47
CA VAL A 376 17.98 7.97 -23.64
C VAL A 376 17.99 6.54 -23.12
N ARG A 377 18.99 5.76 -23.52
CA ARG A 377 19.10 4.35 -23.12
C ARG A 377 20.45 4.10 -22.47
N PRO A 378 20.52 3.38 -21.33
CA PRO A 378 21.79 3.09 -20.70
C PRO A 378 22.69 2.25 -21.63
N ALA A 379 23.99 2.54 -21.61
CA ALA A 379 25.00 1.71 -22.26
C ALA A 379 25.16 0.38 -21.50
N ARG A 380 25.75 -0.63 -22.16
CA ARG A 380 25.87 -2.00 -21.59
C ARG A 380 26.52 -2.04 -20.20
N THR A 381 27.50 -1.17 -19.95
CA THR A 381 28.19 -1.03 -18.67
C THR A 381 27.25 -0.54 -17.56
N LEU A 382 26.50 0.53 -17.82
CA LEU A 382 25.55 1.09 -16.87
C LEU A 382 24.37 0.13 -16.62
N SER A 383 23.84 -0.52 -17.66
CA SER A 383 22.79 -1.52 -17.50
C SER A 383 23.20 -2.71 -16.63
N ALA A 384 24.49 -3.06 -16.59
CA ALA A 384 24.97 -4.10 -15.68
C ALA A 384 24.94 -3.65 -14.21
N ILE A 385 25.24 -2.37 -13.94
CA ILE A 385 25.12 -1.77 -12.60
C ILE A 385 23.66 -1.69 -12.18
N GLU A 386 22.79 -1.18 -13.06
CA GLU A 386 21.35 -1.06 -12.81
C GLU A 386 20.70 -2.41 -12.47
N ARG A 387 21.08 -3.48 -13.17
CA ARG A 387 20.59 -4.83 -12.85
C ARG A 387 21.06 -5.34 -11.49
N ARG A 388 22.30 -5.05 -11.09
CA ARG A 388 22.80 -5.41 -9.76
C ARG A 388 22.09 -4.62 -8.68
N TRP A 389 21.83 -3.33 -8.93
CA TRP A 389 21.08 -2.46 -8.04
C TRP A 389 19.63 -2.97 -7.85
N GLN A 390 18.88 -3.22 -8.92
CA GLN A 390 17.49 -3.72 -8.84
C GLN A 390 17.36 -5.04 -8.09
N ARG A 391 18.35 -5.93 -8.24
CA ARG A 391 18.36 -7.20 -7.53
C ARG A 391 18.51 -7.01 -6.02
N ARG A 392 19.38 -6.09 -5.60
CA ARG A 392 19.58 -5.80 -4.17
C ARG A 392 18.46 -4.96 -3.58
N PHE A 393 17.91 -4.04 -4.37
CA PHE A 393 16.88 -3.06 -3.97
C PHE A 393 15.69 -3.14 -4.95
N PRO A 394 14.75 -4.09 -4.76
CA PRO A 394 13.60 -4.28 -5.64
C PRO A 394 12.51 -3.23 -5.37
N VAL A 395 12.80 -1.97 -5.69
CA VAL A 395 11.88 -0.83 -5.50
C VAL A 395 10.70 -0.94 -6.47
N GLY A 396 9.48 -0.89 -5.94
CA GLY A 396 8.26 -0.87 -6.73
C GLY A 396 8.06 0.50 -7.38
N LYS A 397 8.04 0.54 -8.71
CA LYS A 397 7.80 1.78 -9.46
C LYS A 397 6.32 2.16 -9.49
N PRO A 398 5.97 3.46 -9.34
CA PRO A 398 4.60 3.92 -9.41
C PRO A 398 3.93 3.62 -10.77
N ASP A 399 2.62 3.41 -10.74
CA ASP A 399 1.79 3.28 -11.93
C ASP A 399 1.37 4.65 -12.48
N ALA A 400 1.31 4.76 -13.81
CA ALA A 400 0.99 6.01 -14.50
C ALA A 400 1.82 7.18 -13.93
N THR A 401 1.23 8.37 -13.79
CA THR A 401 1.89 9.63 -13.39
C THR A 401 2.02 9.81 -11.88
N LEU A 402 1.75 8.77 -11.09
CA LEU A 402 1.96 8.80 -9.65
C LEU A 402 3.45 8.90 -9.33
N LEU A 403 3.76 9.58 -8.22
CA LEU A 403 5.13 9.75 -7.74
C LEU A 403 5.40 9.01 -6.43
N VAL A 404 4.43 8.28 -5.87
CA VAL A 404 4.63 7.48 -4.65
C VAL A 404 4.91 6.03 -5.04
N GLY A 405 6.03 5.48 -4.56
CA GLY A 405 6.52 4.13 -4.89
C GLY A 405 6.34 3.10 -3.75
N ASP A 406 7.08 2.00 -3.88
CA ASP A 406 7.35 1.04 -2.79
C ASP A 406 8.88 0.91 -2.63
N ALA A 407 9.48 1.91 -1.99
CA ALA A 407 10.90 2.10 -1.85
C ALA A 407 11.42 1.84 -0.42
N GLY A 408 10.56 1.39 0.50
CA GLY A 408 10.92 1.03 1.88
C GLY A 408 12.14 0.10 2.03
N VAL A 409 12.36 -0.83 1.08
CA VAL A 409 13.57 -1.68 1.10
C VAL A 409 14.86 -0.88 1.05
N LEU A 410 14.87 0.24 0.33
CA LEU A 410 16.04 1.10 0.18
C LEU A 410 16.28 1.93 1.45
N ILE A 411 15.22 2.28 2.17
CA ILE A 411 15.26 2.99 3.44
C ILE A 411 15.82 2.04 4.52
N GLU A 412 15.24 0.85 4.65
CA GLU A 412 15.67 -0.20 5.58
C GLU A 412 17.14 -0.62 5.34
N ASP A 413 17.56 -0.75 4.09
CA ASP A 413 18.91 -1.16 3.70
C ASP A 413 19.84 0.01 3.27
N ALA A 414 19.64 1.22 3.79
CA ALA A 414 20.42 2.40 3.38
C ALA A 414 21.94 2.23 3.55
N VAL A 415 22.38 1.45 4.53
CA VAL A 415 23.81 1.08 4.73
C VAL A 415 24.35 0.28 3.55
N TRP A 416 23.57 -0.66 3.01
CA TRP A 416 23.97 -1.45 1.85
C TRP A 416 23.92 -0.63 0.56
N ALA A 417 22.94 0.26 0.43
CA ALA A 417 22.87 1.18 -0.72
C ALA A 417 24.09 2.10 -0.74
N THR A 418 24.51 2.56 0.45
CA THR A 418 25.73 3.34 0.65
C THR A 418 26.96 2.57 0.17
N GLU A 419 27.14 1.34 0.65
CA GLU A 419 28.29 0.52 0.27
C GLU A 419 28.29 0.19 -1.24
N PHE A 420 27.12 -0.08 -1.82
CA PHE A 420 26.98 -0.32 -3.25
C PHE A 420 27.47 0.87 -4.08
N LEU A 421 27.03 2.09 -3.75
CA LEU A 421 27.39 3.31 -4.47
C LEU A 421 28.85 3.71 -4.24
N ARG A 422 29.42 3.36 -3.09
CA ARG A 422 30.86 3.50 -2.82
C ARG A 422 31.70 2.60 -3.73
N ILE A 423 31.29 1.34 -3.91
CA ILE A 423 31.98 0.37 -4.79
C ILE A 423 31.76 0.71 -6.26
N SER A 424 30.55 1.17 -6.61
CA SER A 424 30.12 1.45 -7.99
C SER A 424 29.67 2.91 -8.14
N PRO A 425 30.60 3.89 -8.12
CA PRO A 425 30.24 5.32 -8.12
C PRO A 425 29.52 5.77 -9.39
N GLN A 426 29.64 5.03 -10.50
CA GLN A 426 28.85 5.25 -11.71
C GLN A 426 27.33 5.09 -11.47
N GLY A 427 26.91 4.45 -10.37
CA GLY A 427 25.51 4.38 -9.96
C GLY A 427 24.87 5.75 -9.73
N TRP A 428 25.65 6.75 -9.26
CA TRP A 428 25.20 8.14 -9.17
C TRP A 428 24.87 8.79 -10.52
N LEU A 429 25.33 8.20 -11.63
CA LEU A 429 25.03 8.64 -13.00
C LEU A 429 23.89 7.82 -13.63
N SER A 430 23.27 6.88 -12.90
CA SER A 430 22.11 6.11 -13.38
C SER A 430 20.81 6.86 -13.09
N VAL A 431 20.02 7.10 -14.14
CA VAL A 431 18.65 7.62 -14.03
C VAL A 431 17.80 6.69 -13.17
N GLN A 432 18.01 5.38 -13.29
CA GLN A 432 17.20 4.40 -12.59
C GLN A 432 17.51 4.36 -11.09
N VAL A 433 18.79 4.43 -10.70
CA VAL A 433 19.22 4.53 -9.30
C VAL A 433 18.71 5.83 -8.68
N MET A 434 18.84 6.96 -9.39
CA MET A 434 18.32 8.24 -8.91
C MET A 434 16.80 8.25 -8.76
N ASP A 435 16.10 7.58 -9.67
CA ASP A 435 14.65 7.39 -9.62
C ASP A 435 14.24 6.46 -8.45
N ASP A 436 15.06 5.49 -8.04
CA ASP A 436 14.82 4.72 -6.81
C ASP A 436 15.05 5.56 -5.54
N LEU A 437 16.13 6.34 -5.51
CA LEU A 437 16.50 7.17 -4.36
C LEU A 437 15.51 8.31 -4.12
N LEU A 438 14.96 8.93 -5.16
CA LEU A 438 13.95 9.98 -5.00
C LEU A 438 12.59 9.45 -4.56
N LEU A 439 12.19 8.24 -4.99
CA LEU A 439 10.99 7.58 -4.46
C LEU A 439 11.13 7.31 -2.96
N ALA A 440 12.29 6.79 -2.52
CA ALA A 440 12.59 6.60 -1.10
C ALA A 440 12.61 7.93 -0.33
N ALA A 441 13.19 8.99 -0.91
CA ALA A 441 13.19 10.32 -0.29
C ALA A 441 11.77 10.86 -0.09
N GLN A 442 10.86 10.65 -1.05
CA GLN A 442 9.46 11.05 -0.92
C GLN A 442 8.72 10.25 0.16
N GLU A 443 8.94 8.93 0.24
CA GLU A 443 8.40 8.10 1.32
C GLU A 443 8.87 8.60 2.69
N ARG A 444 10.17 8.87 2.84
CA ARG A 444 10.74 9.47 4.05
C ARG A 444 10.08 10.78 4.44
N LEU A 445 9.93 11.71 3.48
CA LEU A 445 9.28 13.00 3.72
C LEU A 445 7.81 12.87 4.15
N THR A 446 7.13 11.77 3.82
CA THR A 446 5.77 11.51 4.30
C THR A 446 5.71 10.91 5.70
N GLU A 447 6.78 10.26 6.17
CA GLU A 447 6.88 9.65 7.50
C GLU A 447 7.45 10.62 8.54
N ASP A 448 8.49 11.38 8.17
CA ASP A 448 9.17 12.38 8.98
C ASP A 448 9.68 13.52 8.08
N ASP A 449 9.24 14.74 8.35
CA ASP A 449 9.57 15.91 7.56
C ASP A 449 10.64 16.81 8.22
N GLY A 450 11.49 16.25 9.08
CA GLY A 450 12.58 16.98 9.74
C GLY A 450 13.46 17.83 8.79
N PRO A 451 14.07 18.94 9.25
CA PRO A 451 14.92 19.79 8.42
C PRO A 451 16.08 19.06 7.71
N ALA A 452 16.66 18.05 8.36
CA ALA A 452 17.74 17.23 7.79
C ALA A 452 17.25 16.36 6.63
N GLU A 453 16.07 15.74 6.77
CA GLU A 453 15.44 14.94 5.71
C GLU A 453 15.08 15.80 4.50
N ARG A 454 14.44 16.96 4.73
CA ARG A 454 14.15 17.94 3.66
C ARG A 454 15.42 18.37 2.92
N GLN A 455 16.51 18.64 3.64
CA GLN A 455 17.76 19.05 3.02
C GLN A 455 18.40 17.90 2.22
N SER A 456 18.39 16.67 2.76
CA SER A 456 18.94 15.49 2.11
C SER A 456 18.17 15.10 0.84
N ALA A 457 16.83 15.12 0.90
CA ALA A 457 15.97 14.90 -0.26
C ALA A 457 16.24 15.93 -1.37
N TRP A 458 16.38 17.21 -1.01
CA TRP A 458 16.71 18.24 -1.98
C TRP A 458 18.11 18.05 -2.60
N ARG A 459 19.11 17.61 -1.83
CA ARG A 459 20.45 17.29 -2.38
C ARG A 459 20.40 16.19 -3.44
N LEU A 460 19.61 15.13 -3.20
CA LEU A 460 19.37 14.09 -4.20
C LEU A 460 18.68 14.64 -5.45
N ALA A 461 17.65 15.48 -5.26
CA ALA A 461 16.93 16.11 -6.36
C ALA A 461 17.83 17.01 -7.22
N GLU A 462 18.72 17.81 -6.60
CA GLU A 462 19.69 18.63 -7.33
C GLU A 462 20.64 17.78 -8.18
N HIS A 463 21.14 16.67 -7.63
CA HIS A 463 22.02 15.76 -8.36
C HIS A 463 21.29 15.11 -9.54
N ALA A 464 20.05 14.66 -9.34
CA ALA A 464 19.18 14.15 -10.39
C ALA A 464 18.94 15.21 -11.50
N LEU A 465 18.69 16.47 -11.14
CA LEU A 465 18.51 17.57 -12.08
C LEU A 465 19.80 17.85 -12.88
N ARG A 466 20.98 17.78 -12.26
CA ARG A 466 22.28 17.88 -12.97
C ARG A 466 22.44 16.75 -13.98
N LEU A 467 22.08 15.52 -13.61
CA LEU A 467 22.11 14.37 -14.50
C LEU A 467 21.15 14.57 -15.69
N LEU A 468 19.92 14.98 -15.43
CA LEU A 468 18.93 15.27 -16.50
C LEU A 468 19.44 16.33 -17.47
N ARG A 469 20.04 17.43 -16.96
CA ARG A 469 20.63 18.48 -17.82
C ARG A 469 21.81 17.96 -18.66
N ALA A 470 22.62 17.04 -18.12
CA ALA A 470 23.71 16.44 -18.86
C ALA A 470 23.21 15.52 -20.00
N LEU A 471 22.14 14.75 -19.76
CA LEU A 471 21.53 13.84 -20.73
C LEU A 471 20.71 14.62 -21.79
N TRP A 472 19.93 15.60 -21.36
CA TRP A 472 19.20 16.53 -22.21
C TRP A 472 20.00 17.80 -22.52
N HIS A 473 21.29 17.67 -22.84
CA HIS A 473 22.19 18.82 -23.06
C HIS A 473 21.74 19.81 -24.16
N GLN A 474 20.91 19.38 -25.12
CA GLN A 474 20.31 20.24 -26.16
C GLN A 474 19.06 20.97 -25.68
N ALA A 475 18.52 20.57 -24.52
CA ALA A 475 17.31 21.07 -23.89
C ALA A 475 17.46 21.12 -22.35
N PRO A 476 18.51 21.78 -21.78
CA PRO A 476 18.77 21.78 -20.33
C PRO A 476 17.77 22.63 -19.52
N ASP A 477 16.91 23.39 -20.20
CA ASP A 477 15.85 24.20 -19.63
C ASP A 477 14.68 24.37 -20.63
N ALA A 478 13.63 25.05 -20.21
CA ALA A 478 12.43 25.29 -21.00
C ALA A 478 12.67 26.08 -22.29
N ALA A 479 13.58 27.07 -22.26
CA ALA A 479 13.86 27.93 -23.40
C ALA A 479 14.60 27.15 -24.50
N ALA A 480 15.64 26.42 -24.11
CA ALA A 480 16.39 25.56 -25.02
C ALA A 480 15.53 24.43 -25.61
N ALA A 481 14.68 23.79 -24.78
CA ALA A 481 13.75 22.76 -25.24
C ALA A 481 12.80 23.29 -26.33
N ARG A 482 12.22 24.47 -26.12
CA ARG A 482 11.33 25.12 -27.11
C ARG A 482 12.07 25.53 -28.38
N GLN A 483 13.27 26.10 -28.23
CA GLN A 483 14.09 26.53 -29.37
C GLN A 483 14.50 25.35 -30.25
N ALA A 484 14.92 24.24 -29.63
CA ALA A 484 15.33 23.03 -30.32
C ALA A 484 14.13 22.17 -30.79
N ARG A 485 12.91 22.49 -30.34
CA ARG A 485 11.69 21.67 -30.53
C ARG A 485 11.92 20.22 -30.09
N LEU A 486 12.56 20.04 -28.94
CA LEU A 486 12.87 18.72 -28.39
C LEU A 486 11.84 18.31 -27.35
N GLY A 487 11.36 17.07 -27.45
CA GLY A 487 10.37 16.49 -26.55
C GLY A 487 10.76 15.14 -25.97
N ALA A 488 10.07 14.73 -24.92
CA ALA A 488 10.20 13.42 -24.30
C ALA A 488 8.81 12.81 -24.12
N GLU A 489 8.62 11.57 -24.57
CA GLU A 489 7.32 10.90 -24.56
C GLU A 489 7.11 10.17 -23.24
N TRP A 490 6.02 10.48 -22.53
CA TRP A 490 5.70 9.85 -21.26
C TRP A 490 5.42 8.34 -21.37
N THR A 491 4.77 7.92 -22.46
CA THR A 491 4.38 6.52 -22.71
C THR A 491 5.53 5.64 -23.17
N HIS A 492 6.68 6.23 -23.50
CA HIS A 492 7.82 5.49 -24.03
C HIS A 492 8.79 5.04 -22.91
N PRO A 493 9.13 3.75 -22.78
CA PRO A 493 9.94 3.24 -21.68
C PRO A 493 11.32 3.87 -21.51
N ALA A 494 11.95 4.32 -22.61
CA ALA A 494 13.27 4.95 -22.57
C ALA A 494 13.27 6.41 -22.07
N THR A 495 12.10 7.05 -21.95
CA THR A 495 11.99 8.47 -21.54
C THR A 495 11.12 8.67 -20.31
N GLN A 496 10.21 7.73 -20.04
CA GLN A 496 9.36 7.76 -18.86
C GLN A 496 10.16 7.94 -17.55
N PRO A 497 11.26 7.21 -17.28
CA PRO A 497 12.01 7.39 -16.04
C PRO A 497 12.63 8.78 -15.91
N LEU A 498 13.08 9.40 -17.01
CA LEU A 498 13.66 10.75 -16.98
C LEU A 498 12.60 11.81 -16.67
N LEU A 499 11.41 11.69 -17.28
CA LEU A 499 10.29 12.58 -16.98
C LEU A 499 9.77 12.39 -15.55
N ARG A 500 9.73 11.14 -15.05
CA ARG A 500 9.36 10.86 -13.67
C ARG A 500 10.39 11.42 -12.69
N LEU A 501 11.68 11.38 -13.04
CA LEU A 501 12.75 11.97 -12.22
C LEU A 501 12.61 13.49 -12.11
N LEU A 502 12.27 14.17 -13.22
CA LEU A 502 11.97 15.60 -13.21
C LEU A 502 10.71 15.91 -12.38
N ALA A 503 9.66 15.10 -12.53
CA ALA A 503 8.43 15.23 -11.75
C ALA A 503 8.66 15.05 -10.24
N GLN A 504 9.43 14.04 -9.84
CA GLN A 504 9.85 13.83 -8.45
C GLN A 504 10.64 15.02 -7.91
N ALA A 505 11.55 15.59 -8.70
CA ALA A 505 12.31 16.77 -8.27
C ALA A 505 11.42 18.01 -8.04
N ILE A 506 10.36 18.19 -8.85
CA ILE A 506 9.34 19.23 -8.64
C ILE A 506 8.59 18.98 -7.32
N ASP A 507 8.12 17.75 -7.11
CA ASP A 507 7.35 17.37 -5.92
C ASP A 507 8.18 17.47 -4.62
N VAL A 508 9.43 17.01 -4.64
CA VAL A 508 10.39 17.23 -3.53
C VAL A 508 10.64 18.72 -3.33
N GLY A 509 10.73 19.51 -4.40
CA GLY A 509 10.85 20.96 -4.31
C GLY A 509 9.66 21.60 -3.59
N HIS A 510 8.43 21.17 -3.87
CA HIS A 510 7.24 21.60 -3.13
C HIS A 510 7.30 21.22 -1.65
N ALA A 511 7.59 19.95 -1.35
CA ALA A 511 7.72 19.47 0.03
C ALA A 511 8.82 20.19 0.84
N THR A 512 9.82 20.73 0.14
CA THR A 512 10.96 21.46 0.73
C THR A 512 10.85 22.98 0.55
N GLN A 513 9.69 23.50 0.13
CA GLN A 513 9.38 24.92 -0.04
C GLN A 513 10.35 25.68 -0.97
N ARG A 514 10.76 25.04 -2.07
CA ARG A 514 11.61 25.63 -3.12
C ARG A 514 10.76 26.28 -4.22
N ASP A 515 11.35 27.24 -4.93
CA ASP A 515 10.76 27.73 -6.18
C ASP A 515 11.02 26.71 -7.30
N VAL A 516 9.96 26.08 -7.77
CA VAL A 516 10.01 25.03 -8.79
C VAL A 516 9.46 25.47 -10.14
N LEU A 517 9.11 26.75 -10.31
CA LEU A 517 8.48 27.25 -11.55
C LEU A 517 9.31 26.92 -12.79
N ALA A 518 10.62 27.16 -12.73
CA ALA A 518 11.52 26.87 -13.84
C ALA A 518 11.58 25.37 -14.20
N LEU A 519 11.40 24.49 -13.21
CA LEU A 519 11.37 23.03 -13.42
C LEU A 519 10.03 22.60 -14.03
N ALA A 520 8.92 23.16 -13.57
CA ALA A 520 7.59 22.93 -14.14
C ALA A 520 7.51 23.42 -15.60
N GLU A 521 8.06 24.60 -15.89
CA GLU A 521 8.20 25.12 -17.26
C GLU A 521 9.06 24.21 -18.15
N TRP A 522 10.15 23.66 -17.60
CA TRP A 522 11.03 22.75 -18.33
C TRP A 522 10.34 21.43 -18.64
N SER A 523 9.66 20.85 -17.66
CA SER A 523 8.85 19.64 -17.80
C SER A 523 7.77 19.82 -18.88
N LEU A 524 7.09 20.97 -18.87
CA LEU A 524 6.06 21.31 -19.85
C LEU A 524 6.62 21.54 -21.26
N ALA A 525 7.81 22.12 -21.39
CA ALA A 525 8.46 22.31 -22.68
C ALA A 525 8.87 20.97 -23.32
N LEU A 526 9.34 20.02 -22.51
CA LEU A 526 9.71 18.66 -22.96
C LEU A 526 8.48 17.77 -23.17
N ASN A 527 7.46 17.91 -22.34
CA ASN A 527 6.22 17.14 -22.38
C ASN A 527 5.00 18.07 -22.50
N PRO A 528 4.73 18.63 -23.70
CA PRO A 528 3.63 19.56 -23.91
C PRO A 528 2.24 18.91 -23.81
N ILE A 529 2.15 17.58 -23.75
CA ILE A 529 0.89 16.87 -23.45
C ILE A 529 0.52 17.05 -21.96
N ASP A 530 1.49 17.42 -21.13
CA ASP A 530 1.33 17.74 -19.72
C ASP A 530 0.68 16.61 -18.91
N ASN A 531 1.26 15.41 -19.02
CA ASN A 531 0.72 14.23 -18.30
C ASN A 531 0.61 14.45 -16.78
N HIS A 532 1.47 15.27 -16.19
CA HIS A 532 1.51 15.53 -14.75
C HIS A 532 0.69 16.76 -14.32
N GLY A 533 0.15 17.56 -15.24
CA GLY A 533 -0.70 18.71 -14.91
C GLY A 533 0.02 19.99 -14.51
N TRP A 534 1.31 20.15 -14.87
CA TRP A 534 2.13 21.31 -14.55
C TRP A 534 1.62 22.62 -15.16
N ARG A 535 0.83 22.58 -16.23
CA ARG A 535 0.29 23.81 -16.86
C ARG A 535 -0.52 24.64 -15.89
N ASP A 536 -1.37 24.00 -15.08
CA ASP A 536 -2.24 24.72 -14.15
C ASP A 536 -1.42 25.46 -13.09
N GLU A 537 -0.38 24.80 -12.58
CA GLU A 537 0.58 25.35 -11.63
C GLU A 537 1.39 26.51 -12.23
N VAL A 538 1.93 26.35 -13.45
CA VAL A 538 2.69 27.41 -14.15
C VAL A 538 1.82 28.64 -14.40
N VAL A 539 0.58 28.47 -14.86
CA VAL A 539 -0.37 29.58 -15.06
C VAL A 539 -0.68 30.29 -13.74
N GLN A 540 -0.84 29.53 -12.65
CA GLN A 540 -1.04 30.11 -11.32
C GLN A 540 0.18 30.95 -10.89
N ALA A 541 1.39 30.41 -11.05
CA ALA A 541 2.62 31.10 -10.69
C ALA A 541 2.82 32.39 -11.51
N TYR A 542 2.61 32.36 -12.82
CA TYR A 542 2.63 33.56 -13.66
C TYR A 542 1.62 34.61 -13.20
N THR A 543 0.41 34.19 -12.85
CA THR A 543 -0.61 35.11 -12.33
C THR A 543 -0.17 35.74 -11.02
N ALA A 544 0.37 34.95 -10.09
CA ALA A 544 0.87 35.43 -8.80
C ALA A 544 2.05 36.42 -8.94
N GLN A 545 2.93 36.18 -9.92
CA GLN A 545 4.09 37.02 -10.25
C GLN A 545 3.74 38.26 -11.09
N GLY A 546 2.45 38.46 -11.45
CA GLY A 546 2.05 39.61 -12.27
C GLY A 546 2.47 39.50 -13.74
N ARG A 547 2.55 38.28 -14.29
CA ARG A 547 2.89 37.95 -15.68
C ARG A 547 1.66 37.44 -16.47
N PRO A 548 0.56 38.21 -16.57
CA PRO A 548 -0.68 37.73 -17.21
C PRO A 548 -0.53 37.49 -18.73
N ALA A 549 0.42 38.16 -19.39
CA ALA A 549 0.74 37.90 -20.80
C ALA A 549 1.30 36.49 -21.02
N ASP A 550 2.20 36.04 -20.15
CA ASP A 550 2.78 34.69 -20.23
C ASP A 550 1.75 33.62 -19.88
N ALA A 551 0.90 33.88 -18.89
CA ALA A 551 -0.25 33.02 -18.55
C ALA A 551 -1.20 32.85 -19.74
N LEU A 552 -1.55 33.95 -20.41
CA LEU A 552 -2.41 33.92 -21.59
C LEU A 552 -1.75 33.18 -22.77
N ALA A 553 -0.48 33.48 -23.06
CA ALA A 553 0.27 32.85 -24.13
C ALA A 553 0.42 31.32 -23.94
N LEU A 554 0.53 30.87 -22.69
CA LEU A 554 0.51 29.44 -22.38
C LEU A 554 -0.88 28.84 -22.60
N LEU A 555 -1.94 29.46 -22.05
CA LEU A 555 -3.31 28.97 -22.21
C LEU A 555 -3.73 28.89 -23.68
N ASP A 556 -3.30 29.83 -24.52
CA ASP A 556 -3.64 29.90 -25.96
C ASP A 556 -3.10 28.73 -26.79
N GLN A 557 -2.11 28.00 -26.27
CA GLN A 557 -1.66 26.73 -26.88
C GLN A 557 -2.66 25.60 -26.67
N TYR A 558 -3.60 25.75 -25.72
CA TYR A 558 -4.57 24.74 -25.30
C TYR A 558 -5.99 25.30 -25.26
N PRO A 559 -6.57 25.70 -26.42
CA PRO A 559 -7.90 26.32 -26.46
C PRO A 559 -9.03 25.40 -25.98
N GLY A 560 -8.84 24.07 -26.06
CA GLY A 560 -9.83 23.05 -25.68
C GLY A 560 -9.64 22.44 -24.28
N ASP A 561 -8.82 23.04 -23.42
CA ASP A 561 -8.57 22.50 -22.07
C ASP A 561 -9.81 22.51 -21.17
N TRP A 562 -9.81 21.53 -20.25
CA TRP A 562 -10.80 21.41 -19.17
C TRP A 562 -10.71 22.59 -18.17
N PRO A 563 -11.79 22.88 -17.41
CA PRO A 563 -11.74 23.88 -16.35
C PRO A 563 -10.67 23.54 -15.29
N PRO A 564 -10.00 24.53 -14.68
CA PRO A 564 -10.31 25.97 -14.70
C PRO A 564 -9.66 26.79 -15.84
N ALA A 565 -9.09 26.18 -16.88
CA ALA A 565 -8.28 26.89 -17.89
C ALA A 565 -8.93 28.18 -18.45
N GLN A 566 -10.21 28.12 -18.83
CA GLN A 566 -10.93 29.29 -19.36
C GLN A 566 -11.20 30.38 -18.30
N HIS A 567 -11.38 30.00 -17.03
CA HIS A 567 -11.50 30.96 -15.93
C HIS A 567 -10.18 31.70 -15.70
N ARG A 568 -9.04 30.99 -15.79
CA ARG A 568 -7.71 31.60 -15.73
C ARG A 568 -7.44 32.49 -16.93
N ARG A 569 -7.88 32.09 -18.14
CA ARG A 569 -7.81 32.93 -19.36
C ARG A 569 -8.58 34.24 -19.17
N ALA A 570 -9.80 34.18 -18.65
CA ALA A 570 -10.59 35.38 -18.38
C ALA A 570 -9.90 36.32 -17.39
N LEU A 571 -9.32 35.78 -16.31
CA LEU A 571 -8.54 36.57 -15.35
C LEU A 571 -7.30 37.23 -15.99
N ALA A 572 -6.56 36.49 -16.83
CA ALA A 572 -5.39 37.01 -17.53
C ALA A 572 -5.77 38.13 -18.51
N LEU A 573 -6.80 37.93 -19.34
CA LEU A 573 -7.35 38.94 -20.25
C LEU A 573 -7.83 40.19 -19.51
N TYR A 574 -8.54 40.01 -18.39
CA TYR A 574 -9.00 41.12 -17.57
C TYR A 574 -7.81 41.93 -17.03
N THR A 575 -6.80 41.26 -16.49
CA THR A 575 -5.60 41.90 -15.95
C THR A 575 -4.79 42.65 -17.03
N LEU A 576 -4.88 42.23 -18.29
CA LEU A 576 -4.30 42.91 -19.45
C LEU A 576 -5.16 44.07 -20.00
N GLY A 577 -6.30 44.38 -19.38
CA GLY A 577 -7.23 45.43 -19.84
C GLY A 577 -8.14 45.02 -21.01
N ARG A 578 -8.11 43.74 -21.43
CA ARG A 578 -8.92 43.21 -22.54
C ARG A 578 -10.30 42.75 -22.03
N HIS A 579 -11.04 43.69 -21.44
CA HIS A 579 -12.26 43.39 -20.67
C HIS A 579 -13.39 42.75 -21.51
N ASP A 580 -13.58 43.17 -22.75
CA ASP A 580 -14.64 42.62 -23.62
C ASP A 580 -14.38 41.15 -23.95
N GLU A 581 -13.12 40.81 -24.25
CA GLU A 581 -12.69 39.43 -24.50
C GLU A 581 -12.76 38.59 -23.22
N ALA A 582 -12.33 39.15 -22.09
CA ALA A 582 -12.44 38.50 -20.79
C ALA A 582 -13.91 38.17 -20.45
N ALA A 583 -14.83 39.10 -20.72
CA ALA A 583 -16.26 38.88 -20.49
C ALA A 583 -16.82 37.76 -21.37
N ALA A 584 -16.44 37.73 -22.65
CA ALA A 584 -16.88 36.69 -23.58
C ALA A 584 -16.37 35.30 -23.17
N VAL A 585 -15.08 35.18 -22.84
CA VAL A 585 -14.46 33.92 -22.37
C VAL A 585 -15.10 33.46 -21.07
N LEU A 586 -15.30 34.37 -20.11
CA LEU A 586 -15.90 34.02 -18.82
C LEU A 586 -17.37 33.60 -18.95
N ALA A 587 -18.12 34.26 -19.84
CA ALA A 587 -19.50 33.88 -20.14
C ALA A 587 -19.58 32.47 -20.75
N ALA A 588 -18.70 32.13 -21.69
CA ALA A 588 -18.62 30.80 -22.26
C ALA A 588 -18.24 29.74 -21.20
N ALA A 589 -17.22 30.03 -20.39
CA ALA A 589 -16.76 29.14 -19.31
C ALA A 589 -17.86 28.89 -18.26
N HIS A 590 -18.53 29.95 -17.80
CA HIS A 590 -19.61 29.86 -16.82
C HIS A 590 -20.84 29.13 -17.37
N ALA A 591 -21.13 29.29 -18.66
CA ALA A 591 -22.24 28.58 -19.30
C ALA A 591 -22.06 27.06 -19.27
N GLU A 592 -20.81 26.56 -19.25
CA GLU A 592 -20.48 25.14 -19.22
C GLU A 592 -20.14 24.62 -17.82
N TYR A 593 -19.44 25.42 -17.00
CA TYR A 593 -18.96 25.07 -15.67
C TYR A 593 -19.30 26.16 -14.64
N PRO A 594 -20.59 26.37 -14.31
CA PRO A 594 -21.02 27.48 -13.45
C PRO A 594 -20.46 27.41 -12.03
N ALA A 595 -20.13 26.21 -11.53
CA ALA A 595 -19.63 25.95 -10.18
C ALA A 595 -18.38 26.79 -9.84
N PHE A 596 -17.49 27.06 -10.78
CA PHE A 596 -16.23 27.77 -10.54
C PHE A 596 -16.44 29.23 -10.15
N MET A 597 -17.36 29.94 -10.81
CA MET A 597 -17.69 31.32 -10.42
C MET A 597 -18.57 31.37 -9.17
N LEU A 598 -19.49 30.42 -9.03
CA LEU A 598 -20.30 30.26 -7.82
C LEU A 598 -19.42 29.99 -6.59
N ALA A 599 -18.32 29.26 -6.76
CA ALA A 599 -17.35 29.04 -5.71
C ALA A 599 -16.51 30.30 -5.44
N LEU A 600 -16.21 31.15 -6.42
CA LEU A 600 -15.39 32.36 -6.23
C LEU A 600 -16.12 33.53 -5.54
N TRP A 601 -17.41 33.74 -5.84
CA TRP A 601 -18.15 34.93 -5.41
C TRP A 601 -18.37 35.10 -3.89
N PRO A 602 -18.67 34.04 -3.11
CA PRO A 602 -18.83 34.14 -1.67
C PRO A 602 -17.54 34.59 -0.98
N ASP A 603 -17.64 35.23 0.17
CA ASP A 603 -16.47 35.58 0.99
C ASP A 603 -15.94 34.39 1.79
N VAL A 604 -16.84 33.53 2.23
CA VAL A 604 -16.54 32.25 2.88
C VAL A 604 -17.28 31.16 2.12
N LEU A 605 -16.64 30.02 1.93
CA LEU A 605 -17.21 28.82 1.34
C LEU A 605 -16.60 27.64 2.08
N ASP A 606 -17.43 26.73 2.57
CA ASP A 606 -16.95 25.51 3.22
C ASP A 606 -16.48 24.51 2.16
N ALA A 607 -15.50 23.68 2.52
CA ALA A 607 -15.02 22.63 1.62
C ALA A 607 -16.16 21.66 1.30
N PRO A 608 -16.42 21.37 0.02
CA PRO A 608 -17.41 20.37 -0.36
C PRO A 608 -16.95 18.99 0.12
N PRO A 609 -17.88 18.08 0.47
CA PRO A 609 -17.52 16.73 0.89
C PRO A 609 -16.77 16.01 -0.23
N ASP A 610 -15.75 15.22 0.14
CA ASP A 610 -15.00 14.41 -0.82
C ASP A 610 -15.96 13.47 -1.57
N SER A 611 -15.90 13.51 -2.89
CA SER A 611 -16.74 12.69 -3.76
C SER A 611 -16.44 11.19 -3.67
N GLY A 612 -15.37 10.78 -2.98
CA GLY A 612 -15.10 9.38 -2.61
C GLY A 612 -14.85 8.43 -3.78
N GLY A 613 -14.74 8.96 -5.01
CA GLY A 613 -14.35 8.25 -6.22
C GLY A 613 -12.89 8.55 -6.58
N PRO A 614 -12.26 7.73 -7.45
CA PRO A 614 -10.90 8.01 -7.90
C PRO A 614 -10.85 9.30 -8.74
N GLY A 615 -10.09 10.29 -8.26
CA GLY A 615 -9.87 11.56 -8.92
C GLY A 615 -10.96 12.62 -8.67
N ILE A 616 -10.71 13.85 -9.13
CA ILE A 616 -11.63 14.97 -8.97
C ILE A 616 -12.52 15.07 -10.22
N PRO A 617 -13.86 15.03 -10.09
CA PRO A 617 -14.76 15.20 -11.23
C PRO A 617 -14.53 16.53 -11.94
N VAL A 618 -14.28 16.49 -13.24
CA VAL A 618 -14.09 17.70 -14.06
C VAL A 618 -15.34 18.57 -13.99
N GLY A 619 -15.18 19.83 -13.59
CA GLY A 619 -16.31 20.75 -13.47
C GLY A 619 -17.07 20.64 -12.14
N GLY A 620 -16.68 19.72 -11.24
CA GLY A 620 -17.36 19.45 -9.98
C GLY A 620 -17.13 20.51 -8.89
N GLU A 621 -17.89 20.41 -7.79
CA GLU A 621 -17.83 21.34 -6.67
C GLU A 621 -16.45 21.35 -5.99
N LEU A 622 -15.83 20.17 -5.80
CA LEU A 622 -14.48 20.06 -5.25
C LEU A 622 -13.43 20.75 -6.13
N ALA A 623 -13.46 20.51 -7.45
CA ALA A 623 -12.57 21.21 -8.39
C ALA A 623 -12.74 22.74 -8.36
N ALA A 624 -13.99 23.21 -8.20
CA ALA A 624 -14.29 24.63 -8.09
C ALA A 624 -13.81 25.23 -6.76
N PHE A 625 -13.91 24.47 -5.66
CA PHE A 625 -13.39 24.85 -4.35
C PHE A 625 -11.85 24.93 -4.36
N ASP A 626 -11.17 23.94 -4.93
CA ASP A 626 -9.71 23.95 -5.05
C ASP A 626 -9.23 25.15 -5.88
N TYR A 627 -9.89 25.41 -7.01
CA TYR A 627 -9.62 26.61 -7.81
C TYR A 627 -9.86 27.90 -7.02
N ARG A 628 -10.92 27.98 -6.21
CA ARG A 628 -11.16 29.14 -5.32
C ARG A 628 -9.98 29.34 -4.38
N THR A 629 -9.54 28.29 -3.69
CA THR A 629 -8.43 28.34 -2.74
C THR A 629 -7.16 28.87 -3.40
N GLN A 630 -6.91 28.45 -4.63
CA GLN A 630 -5.72 28.84 -5.39
C GLN A 630 -5.80 30.26 -5.99
N ALA A 631 -6.95 30.64 -6.55
CA ALA A 631 -7.05 31.79 -7.46
C ALA A 631 -7.78 33.00 -6.87
N ARG A 632 -8.60 32.86 -5.83
CA ARG A 632 -9.48 33.95 -5.35
C ARG A 632 -8.70 35.20 -4.96
N ALA A 633 -7.53 35.06 -4.34
CA ALA A 633 -6.69 36.19 -3.96
C ALA A 633 -6.30 37.04 -5.19
N ALA A 634 -5.96 36.40 -6.32
CA ALA A 634 -5.64 37.10 -7.57
C ALA A 634 -6.88 37.78 -8.18
N TRP A 635 -8.05 37.15 -8.13
CA TRP A 635 -9.32 37.74 -8.58
C TRP A 635 -9.71 38.98 -7.75
N VAL A 636 -9.50 38.95 -6.44
CA VAL A 636 -9.76 40.10 -5.56
C VAL A 636 -8.75 41.22 -5.84
N LYS A 637 -7.45 40.90 -5.84
CA LYS A 637 -6.35 41.87 -6.02
C LYS A 637 -6.43 42.62 -7.34
N SER A 638 -6.84 41.94 -8.41
CA SER A 638 -6.99 42.56 -9.74
C SER A 638 -8.28 43.39 -9.90
N GLY A 639 -9.27 43.21 -9.01
CA GLY A 639 -10.61 43.76 -9.19
C GLY A 639 -11.52 42.92 -10.11
N ALA A 640 -11.00 41.84 -10.71
CA ALA A 640 -11.77 40.94 -11.58
C ALA A 640 -12.96 40.31 -10.85
N LEU A 641 -12.86 40.03 -9.54
CA LEU A 641 -13.97 39.45 -8.78
C LEU A 641 -15.17 40.39 -8.73
N ALA A 642 -14.93 41.68 -8.44
CA ALA A 642 -15.97 42.70 -8.37
C ALA A 642 -16.59 42.94 -9.76
N TRP A 643 -15.75 43.04 -10.79
CA TRP A 643 -16.18 43.14 -12.19
C TRP A 643 -17.07 41.96 -12.61
N SER A 644 -16.68 40.73 -12.28
CA SER A 644 -17.42 39.52 -12.68
C SER A 644 -18.85 39.45 -12.11
N LYS A 645 -19.08 40.04 -10.93
CA LYS A 645 -20.42 40.12 -10.31
C LYS A 645 -21.38 41.04 -11.08
N GLY A 646 -20.84 41.98 -11.87
CA GLY A 646 -21.63 42.87 -12.74
C GLY A 646 -21.98 42.27 -14.10
N LEU A 647 -21.43 41.11 -14.45
CA LEU A 647 -21.69 40.45 -15.73
C LEU A 647 -22.99 39.66 -15.70
N LYS A 648 -23.73 39.68 -16.81
CA LYS A 648 -24.90 38.81 -17.01
C LYS A 648 -24.43 37.43 -17.48
N LEU A 649 -24.02 36.58 -16.54
CA LEU A 649 -23.62 35.20 -16.82
C LEU A 649 -24.85 34.27 -16.76
N THR A 650 -25.05 33.48 -17.81
CA THR A 650 -26.17 32.52 -17.90
C THR A 650 -25.63 31.09 -17.93
N ALA A 651 -26.09 30.24 -17.00
CA ALA A 651 -25.79 28.81 -17.06
C ALA A 651 -26.60 28.13 -18.18
N LYS A 652 -26.00 27.19 -18.92
CA LYS A 652 -26.80 26.30 -19.78
C LYS A 652 -27.71 25.45 -18.89
N PRO A 653 -28.95 25.15 -19.31
CA PRO A 653 -29.79 24.19 -18.61
C PRO A 653 -29.01 22.87 -18.47
N ALA A 654 -28.99 22.29 -17.26
CA ALA A 654 -28.33 21.01 -17.02
C ALA A 654 -28.79 20.01 -18.08
N ARG A 655 -27.88 19.63 -18.99
CA ARG A 655 -28.19 18.65 -20.02
C ARG A 655 -28.46 17.35 -19.29
N LYS A 656 -29.72 16.90 -19.24
CA LYS A 656 -30.09 15.59 -18.69
C LYS A 656 -29.13 14.58 -19.30
N THR A 657 -28.18 14.10 -18.52
CA THR A 657 -27.24 13.05 -18.90
C THR A 657 -28.11 11.83 -19.14
N ARG A 658 -28.49 11.64 -20.41
CA ARG A 658 -29.11 10.40 -20.87
C ARG A 658 -28.07 9.34 -20.54
N ALA A 659 -28.34 8.51 -19.53
CA ALA A 659 -27.51 7.36 -19.22
C ALA A 659 -27.13 6.73 -20.55
N LYS A 660 -25.84 6.77 -20.90
CA LYS A 660 -25.34 6.00 -22.03
C LYS A 660 -25.82 4.59 -21.72
N LYS A 661 -26.74 4.05 -22.55
CA LYS A 661 -26.96 2.61 -22.57
C LYS A 661 -25.57 2.04 -22.73
N SER A 662 -25.02 1.45 -21.68
CA SER A 662 -23.82 0.66 -21.83
C SER A 662 -24.23 -0.38 -22.87
N ALA A 663 -23.60 -0.29 -24.04
CA ALA A 663 -23.65 -1.41 -24.95
C ALA A 663 -23.00 -2.53 -24.15
N THR A 664 -23.81 -3.49 -23.73
CA THR A 664 -23.40 -4.77 -23.18
C THR A 664 -22.62 -5.52 -24.26
N LYS A 665 -21.42 -5.06 -24.58
CA LYS A 665 -20.32 -5.96 -24.87
C LYS A 665 -19.76 -6.29 -23.49
N GLY A 666 -20.26 -7.39 -22.92
CA GLY A 666 -19.76 -7.91 -21.67
C GLY A 666 -18.24 -7.99 -21.76
N GLY A 667 -17.54 -7.28 -20.87
CA GLY A 667 -16.15 -7.59 -20.60
C GLY A 667 -16.08 -9.07 -20.23
N LEU A 668 -15.06 -9.77 -20.73
CA LEU A 668 -14.86 -11.23 -20.58
C LEU A 668 -14.90 -11.76 -19.13
N LEU A 669 -15.07 -10.89 -18.14
CA LEU A 669 -14.97 -11.21 -16.71
C LEU A 669 -16.17 -10.72 -15.88
N ALA A 670 -17.20 -10.14 -16.51
CA ALA A 670 -18.41 -9.71 -15.80
C ALA A 670 -19.50 -10.80 -15.89
N GLY A 671 -19.40 -11.80 -15.02
CA GLY A 671 -20.43 -12.83 -14.81
C GLY A 671 -19.95 -14.23 -15.17
N GLY A 672 -19.34 -14.93 -14.19
CA GLY A 672 -19.15 -16.38 -14.21
C GLY A 672 -18.71 -16.95 -15.56
N THR A 673 -17.66 -16.38 -16.16
CA THR A 673 -17.08 -16.93 -17.39
C THR A 673 -16.72 -18.38 -17.14
N SER A 674 -17.22 -19.30 -17.97
CA SER A 674 -16.89 -20.71 -17.83
C SER A 674 -15.38 -20.89 -17.96
N THR A 675 -14.77 -21.64 -17.04
CA THR A 675 -13.34 -22.00 -17.14
C THR A 675 -13.04 -22.74 -18.44
N GLU A 676 -14.04 -23.41 -19.03
CA GLU A 676 -13.93 -24.09 -20.32
C GLU A 676 -13.77 -23.09 -21.49
N ASP A 677 -14.44 -21.94 -21.43
CA ASP A 677 -14.37 -20.90 -22.47
C ASP A 677 -13.01 -20.18 -22.50
N LEU A 678 -12.28 -20.23 -21.38
CA LEU A 678 -10.96 -19.62 -21.21
C LEU A 678 -9.81 -20.63 -21.35
N ALA A 679 -10.10 -21.91 -21.59
CA ALA A 679 -9.06 -22.93 -21.78
C ALA A 679 -8.25 -22.67 -23.05
N LEU A 680 -6.94 -22.97 -23.02
CA LEU A 680 -6.07 -22.83 -24.20
C LEU A 680 -6.47 -23.86 -25.28
N PRO A 681 -6.93 -23.43 -26.47
CA PRO A 681 -7.31 -24.35 -27.53
C PRO A 681 -6.12 -25.18 -28.03
N ALA A 682 -6.34 -26.45 -28.33
CA ALA A 682 -5.28 -27.36 -28.79
C ALA A 682 -4.46 -26.82 -29.98
N PRO A 683 -5.04 -26.16 -31.00
CA PRO A 683 -4.26 -25.57 -32.09
C PRO A 683 -3.31 -24.46 -31.64
N MET A 684 -3.73 -23.62 -30.68
CA MET A 684 -2.89 -22.55 -30.13
C MET A 684 -1.80 -23.12 -29.23
N ARG A 685 -2.09 -24.17 -28.47
CA ARG A 685 -1.08 -24.92 -27.71
C ARG A 685 0.00 -25.49 -28.63
N GLN A 686 -0.41 -26.20 -29.69
CA GLN A 686 0.52 -26.77 -30.68
C GLN A 686 1.33 -25.68 -31.38
N HIS A 687 0.71 -24.54 -31.69
CA HIS A 687 1.40 -23.37 -32.24
C HIS A 687 2.52 -22.87 -31.31
N LEU A 688 2.21 -22.63 -30.03
CA LEU A 688 3.20 -22.20 -29.04
C LEU A 688 4.31 -23.24 -28.85
N GLN A 689 3.97 -24.52 -28.76
CA GLN A 689 4.94 -25.63 -28.66
C GLN A 689 5.88 -25.71 -29.87
N GLY A 690 5.44 -25.29 -31.06
CA GLY A 690 6.25 -25.27 -32.27
C GLY A 690 7.10 -24.01 -32.47
N HIS A 691 6.77 -22.91 -31.78
CA HIS A 691 7.32 -21.57 -32.03
C HIS A 691 8.06 -20.95 -30.83
N TYR A 692 7.93 -21.54 -29.64
CA TYR A 692 8.53 -21.06 -28.40
C TYR A 692 9.11 -22.25 -27.60
N ASP A 693 10.04 -21.94 -26.70
CA ASP A 693 10.43 -22.86 -25.62
C ASP A 693 9.23 -23.03 -24.67
N TRP A 694 8.43 -24.09 -24.91
CA TRP A 694 7.15 -24.31 -24.24
C TRP A 694 7.26 -24.34 -22.71
N PRO A 695 8.15 -25.14 -22.10
CA PRO A 695 8.26 -25.15 -20.65
C PRO A 695 8.63 -23.79 -20.05
N ARG A 696 9.57 -23.08 -20.66
CA ARG A 696 9.98 -21.74 -20.20
C ARG A 696 8.84 -20.73 -20.31
N LEU A 697 8.18 -20.67 -21.46
CA LEU A 697 7.04 -19.78 -21.70
C LEU A 697 5.91 -20.05 -20.70
N HIS A 698 5.61 -21.34 -20.48
CA HIS A 698 4.57 -21.75 -19.54
C HIS A 698 4.90 -21.28 -18.12
N GLY A 699 6.10 -21.57 -17.60
CA GLY A 699 6.50 -21.14 -16.26
C GLY A 699 6.53 -19.64 -16.09
N PHE A 700 7.00 -18.92 -17.11
CA PHE A 700 6.98 -17.46 -17.13
C PHE A 700 5.56 -16.92 -17.01
N LEU A 701 4.62 -17.37 -17.85
CA LEU A 701 3.24 -16.89 -17.80
C LEU A 701 2.50 -17.36 -16.55
N THR A 702 2.85 -18.51 -15.95
CA THR A 702 2.31 -18.92 -14.65
C THR A 702 2.70 -17.91 -13.57
N ALA A 703 3.99 -17.54 -13.47
CA ALA A 703 4.43 -16.53 -12.50
C ALA A 703 3.79 -15.15 -12.73
N ILE A 704 3.61 -14.73 -13.99
CA ILE A 704 2.90 -13.48 -14.31
C ILE A 704 1.43 -13.55 -13.86
N ALA A 705 0.74 -14.66 -14.12
CA ALA A 705 -0.65 -14.86 -13.67
C ALA A 705 -0.76 -14.95 -12.14
N TRP A 706 0.27 -15.50 -11.47
CA TRP A 706 0.29 -15.76 -10.04
C TRP A 706 0.94 -14.66 -9.23
N SER A 707 1.35 -13.55 -9.85
CA SER A 707 1.90 -12.44 -9.09
C SER A 707 0.88 -11.87 -8.09
N PRO A 708 1.30 -11.53 -6.85
CA PRO A 708 0.46 -10.82 -5.89
C PRO A 708 -0.07 -9.49 -6.47
N ASP A 709 0.77 -8.82 -7.27
CA ASP A 709 0.42 -7.60 -7.99
C ASP A 709 -0.10 -7.89 -9.41
N MET A 710 -0.68 -6.89 -10.06
CA MET A 710 -0.99 -6.97 -11.49
C MET A 710 0.22 -6.52 -12.30
N LEU A 711 0.84 -7.44 -13.05
CA LEU A 711 1.90 -7.12 -13.99
C LEU A 711 1.31 -6.83 -15.37
N MET A 712 1.33 -5.55 -15.77
CA MET A 712 0.79 -5.11 -17.06
C MET A 712 1.53 -5.74 -18.24
N PRO A 713 0.83 -6.14 -19.33
CA PRO A 713 1.44 -6.75 -20.52
C PRO A 713 2.64 -6.00 -21.10
N GLY A 714 2.63 -4.67 -21.08
CA GLY A 714 3.75 -3.86 -21.55
C GLY A 714 5.09 -4.15 -20.85
N ARG A 715 5.09 -4.69 -19.63
CA ARG A 715 6.31 -5.05 -18.89
C ARG A 715 6.94 -6.38 -19.32
N TRP A 716 6.16 -7.30 -19.89
CA TRP A 716 6.62 -8.67 -20.11
C TRP A 716 6.45 -9.18 -21.54
N VAL A 717 5.47 -8.66 -22.30
CA VAL A 717 5.22 -9.05 -23.69
C VAL A 717 6.45 -8.87 -24.60
N PRO A 718 7.18 -7.73 -24.56
CA PRO A 718 8.36 -7.54 -25.42
C PRO A 718 9.40 -8.66 -25.23
N SER A 719 9.70 -9.00 -23.97
CA SER A 719 10.67 -10.05 -23.62
C SER A 719 10.26 -11.41 -24.15
N VAL A 720 8.97 -11.75 -24.08
CA VAL A 720 8.45 -13.04 -24.54
C VAL A 720 8.46 -13.13 -26.07
N LEU A 721 8.10 -12.05 -26.77
CA LEU A 721 8.10 -12.05 -28.24
C LEU A 721 9.50 -12.30 -28.82
N ASP A 722 10.54 -11.84 -28.13
CA ASP A 722 11.94 -12.09 -28.50
C ASP A 722 12.38 -13.56 -28.35
N TRP A 723 11.61 -14.41 -27.64
CA TRP A 723 11.93 -15.83 -27.45
C TRP A 723 11.42 -16.74 -28.57
N ARG A 724 10.89 -16.15 -29.64
CA ARG A 724 10.43 -16.91 -30.80
C ARG A 724 11.58 -17.74 -31.39
N THR A 725 11.41 -19.05 -31.43
CA THR A 725 12.45 -20.00 -31.89
C THR A 725 12.54 -20.09 -33.42
N ARG A 726 11.45 -19.72 -34.12
CA ARG A 726 11.40 -19.68 -35.58
C ARG A 726 11.68 -18.27 -36.08
N ALA A 727 12.36 -18.17 -37.23
CA ALA A 727 12.59 -16.89 -37.89
C ALA A 727 11.27 -16.27 -38.39
N LEU A 728 11.17 -14.94 -38.31
CA LEU A 728 10.02 -14.21 -38.84
C LEU A 728 10.02 -14.26 -40.38
N PRO A 729 8.84 -14.23 -41.02
CA PRO A 729 8.73 -14.12 -42.48
C PRO A 729 9.48 -12.89 -43.03
N LYS A 730 9.85 -12.90 -44.31
CA LYS A 730 10.63 -11.79 -44.91
C LYS A 730 9.83 -10.51 -45.16
N THR A 731 8.52 -10.61 -45.37
CA THR A 731 7.67 -9.47 -45.74
C THR A 731 7.00 -8.86 -44.52
N GLN A 732 6.98 -7.53 -44.42
CA GLN A 732 6.41 -6.79 -43.28
C GLN A 732 4.96 -7.21 -42.93
N ALA A 733 4.09 -7.39 -43.92
CA ALA A 733 2.70 -7.81 -43.70
C ALA A 733 2.59 -9.22 -43.06
N ALA A 734 3.43 -10.16 -43.51
CA ALA A 734 3.47 -11.50 -42.95
C ALA A 734 4.15 -11.55 -41.56
N GLN A 735 5.11 -10.65 -41.29
CA GLN A 735 5.69 -10.48 -39.96
C GLN A 735 4.65 -10.02 -38.96
N LEU A 736 3.89 -8.97 -39.30
CA LEU A 736 2.82 -8.46 -38.44
C LEU A 736 1.76 -9.54 -38.17
N LYS A 737 1.35 -10.29 -39.20
CA LYS A 737 0.41 -11.40 -39.05
C LYS A 737 0.95 -12.51 -38.12
N ALA A 738 2.22 -12.87 -38.26
CA ALA A 738 2.86 -13.87 -37.41
C ALA A 738 2.92 -13.41 -35.94
N LEU A 739 3.37 -12.18 -35.70
CA LEU A 739 3.43 -11.59 -34.35
C LEU A 739 2.04 -11.44 -33.71
N ASN A 740 1.02 -11.06 -34.48
CA ASN A 740 -0.36 -11.02 -33.98
C ASN A 740 -0.86 -12.42 -33.61
N THR A 741 -0.51 -13.45 -34.38
CA THR A 741 -0.87 -14.85 -34.08
C THR A 741 -0.17 -15.34 -32.81
N ASP A 742 1.12 -15.01 -32.67
CA ASP A 742 1.92 -15.33 -31.48
C ASP A 742 1.34 -14.63 -30.24
N LEU A 743 1.08 -13.32 -30.32
CA LEU A 743 0.48 -12.54 -29.23
C LEU A 743 -0.90 -13.09 -28.82
N ASP A 744 -1.74 -13.41 -29.79
CA ASP A 744 -3.07 -13.96 -29.53
C ASP A 744 -2.98 -15.28 -28.76
N ALA A 745 -2.12 -16.21 -29.21
CA ALA A 745 -1.90 -17.48 -28.51
C ALA A 745 -1.29 -17.29 -27.10
N ILE A 746 -0.31 -16.39 -26.94
CA ILE A 746 0.30 -16.04 -25.65
C ILE A 746 -0.75 -15.49 -24.67
N MET A 747 -1.58 -14.54 -25.13
CA MET A 747 -2.63 -13.96 -24.29
C MET A 747 -3.72 -14.97 -23.94
N ARG A 748 -4.05 -15.91 -24.85
CA ARG A 748 -4.96 -17.04 -24.52
C ARG A 748 -4.37 -17.93 -23.42
N LEU A 749 -3.08 -18.25 -23.47
CA LEU A 749 -2.42 -19.02 -22.40
C LEU A 749 -2.40 -18.24 -21.07
N TYR A 750 -2.06 -16.95 -21.09
CA TYR A 750 -2.14 -16.11 -19.90
C TYR A 750 -3.55 -16.09 -19.29
N ASN A 751 -4.58 -15.94 -20.12
CA ASN A 751 -5.97 -15.95 -19.67
C ASN A 751 -6.38 -17.32 -19.13
N SER A 752 -5.94 -18.42 -19.75
CA SER A 752 -6.24 -19.77 -19.23
C SER A 752 -5.61 -20.03 -17.88
N LEU A 753 -4.39 -19.54 -17.64
CA LEU A 753 -3.72 -19.62 -16.34
C LEU A 753 -4.38 -18.72 -15.28
N ASN A 754 -5.00 -17.61 -15.69
CA ASN A 754 -5.79 -16.75 -14.79
C ASN A 754 -7.22 -17.23 -14.56
N ALA A 755 -7.77 -18.11 -15.40
CA ALA A 755 -9.18 -18.50 -15.31
C ALA A 755 -9.56 -19.11 -13.95
N PRO A 756 -8.76 -20.00 -13.33
CA PRO A 756 -9.04 -20.49 -11.97
C PRO A 756 -9.02 -19.36 -10.93
N LEU A 757 -8.11 -18.40 -11.10
CA LEU A 757 -7.95 -17.24 -10.23
C LEU A 757 -9.06 -16.19 -10.41
N ALA A 758 -9.66 -16.09 -11.59
CA ALA A 758 -10.77 -15.18 -11.86
C ALA A 758 -12.03 -15.55 -11.07
N ASN A 759 -12.20 -16.84 -10.75
CA ASN A 759 -13.30 -17.38 -9.96
C ASN A 759 -12.86 -17.84 -8.56
N ALA A 760 -11.72 -17.35 -8.07
CA ALA A 760 -11.14 -17.78 -6.80
C ALA A 760 -12.09 -17.62 -5.60
N GLN A 761 -12.04 -18.57 -4.67
CA GLN A 761 -12.79 -18.55 -3.41
C GLN A 761 -11.84 -18.82 -2.23
N ALA A 762 -12.26 -18.45 -1.02
CA ALA A 762 -11.49 -18.74 0.18
C ALA A 762 -11.29 -20.26 0.33
N GLY A 763 -10.05 -20.69 0.59
CA GLY A 763 -9.70 -22.11 0.73
C GLY A 763 -9.57 -22.87 -0.59
N MET A 764 -9.58 -22.19 -1.74
CA MET A 764 -9.30 -22.82 -3.03
C MET A 764 -7.91 -23.47 -3.05
N ALA A 765 -7.86 -24.76 -3.42
CA ALA A 765 -6.61 -25.48 -3.64
C ALA A 765 -5.84 -24.89 -4.83
N MET A 766 -4.52 -25.05 -4.80
CA MET A 766 -3.63 -24.59 -5.87
C MET A 766 -4.02 -25.24 -7.22
N PRO A 767 -4.35 -24.46 -8.26
CA PRO A 767 -4.88 -24.98 -9.52
C PRO A 767 -3.77 -25.35 -10.52
N LEU A 768 -2.78 -26.14 -10.08
CA LEU A 768 -1.86 -26.80 -11.01
C LEU A 768 -2.16 -28.31 -11.04
N PRO A 769 -2.57 -28.86 -12.20
CA PRO A 769 -2.57 -30.31 -12.44
C PRO A 769 -1.14 -30.86 -12.42
N ALA A 770 -0.97 -32.14 -12.76
CA ALA A 770 0.35 -32.76 -12.93
C ALA A 770 1.21 -32.00 -13.96
N LEU A 771 2.00 -31.04 -13.48
CA LEU A 771 2.79 -30.11 -14.28
C LEU A 771 3.73 -30.84 -15.25
N ALA A 772 4.30 -31.98 -14.84
CA ALA A 772 5.19 -32.77 -15.67
C ALA A 772 4.52 -33.23 -16.98
N ASP A 773 3.24 -33.62 -16.92
CA ASP A 773 2.47 -34.13 -18.06
C ASP A 773 2.08 -32.99 -19.03
N GLU A 774 1.93 -31.76 -18.53
CA GLU A 774 1.63 -30.59 -19.37
C GLU A 774 2.85 -30.07 -20.14
N LEU A 775 4.06 -30.33 -19.64
CA LEU A 775 5.30 -29.74 -20.17
C LEU A 775 6.02 -30.62 -21.18
N ALA A 776 5.92 -31.94 -21.07
CA ALA A 776 6.63 -32.88 -21.94
C ALA A 776 5.69 -33.97 -22.48
N ALA A 777 5.80 -34.25 -23.78
CA ALA A 777 5.10 -35.37 -24.41
C ALA A 777 5.98 -36.63 -24.37
N GLY A 778 5.66 -37.59 -23.51
CA GLY A 778 6.29 -38.90 -23.46
C GLY A 778 6.71 -39.35 -22.05
N ASP A 779 6.99 -40.65 -21.91
CA ASP A 779 7.31 -41.29 -20.62
C ASP A 779 8.79 -41.16 -20.22
N ASP A 780 9.62 -40.42 -20.97
CA ASP A 780 11.05 -40.25 -20.64
C ASP A 780 11.25 -39.31 -19.44
N GLU A 781 11.78 -39.88 -18.36
CA GLU A 781 12.01 -39.18 -17.09
C GLU A 781 13.03 -38.04 -17.22
N VAL A 782 14.08 -38.22 -18.03
CA VAL A 782 15.12 -37.20 -18.23
C VAL A 782 14.53 -35.95 -18.91
N THR A 783 13.75 -36.15 -19.97
CA THR A 783 13.05 -35.07 -20.67
C THR A 783 12.04 -34.37 -19.77
N ARG A 784 11.29 -35.11 -18.94
CA ARG A 784 10.35 -34.54 -17.96
C ARG A 784 11.08 -33.67 -16.91
N GLN A 785 12.19 -34.13 -16.35
CA GLN A 785 12.99 -33.35 -15.40
C GLN A 785 13.60 -32.09 -16.05
N GLN A 786 14.11 -32.20 -17.27
CA GLN A 786 14.66 -31.06 -18.01
C GLN A 786 13.58 -30.00 -18.29
N ALA A 787 12.37 -30.42 -18.65
CA ALA A 787 11.23 -29.53 -18.85
C ALA A 787 10.85 -28.80 -17.55
N LEU A 788 10.85 -29.50 -16.39
CA LEU A 788 10.59 -28.90 -15.09
C LEU A 788 11.65 -27.86 -14.67
N HIS A 789 12.94 -28.14 -14.89
CA HIS A 789 14.00 -27.15 -14.64
C HIS A 789 13.84 -25.91 -15.54
N THR A 790 13.50 -26.12 -16.82
CA THR A 790 13.27 -25.05 -17.79
C THR A 790 12.03 -24.22 -17.44
N TRP A 791 10.99 -24.87 -16.92
CA TRP A 791 9.80 -24.21 -16.38
C TRP A 791 10.15 -23.36 -15.15
N ALA A 792 10.93 -23.87 -14.21
CA ALA A 792 11.40 -23.12 -13.04
C ALA A 792 12.20 -21.88 -13.44
N ALA A 793 13.06 -22.00 -14.47
CA ALA A 793 13.77 -20.85 -15.03
C ALA A 793 12.83 -19.77 -15.58
N GLY A 794 11.79 -20.15 -16.33
CA GLY A 794 10.77 -19.23 -16.78
C GLY A 794 10.02 -18.56 -15.62
N PHE A 795 9.62 -19.35 -14.62
CA PHE A 795 8.89 -18.87 -13.45
C PHE A 795 9.69 -17.84 -12.64
N VAL A 796 10.94 -18.15 -12.31
CA VAL A 796 11.82 -17.24 -11.57
C VAL A 796 12.07 -15.96 -12.36
N GLN A 797 12.35 -16.07 -13.66
CA GLN A 797 12.57 -14.91 -14.52
C GLN A 797 11.37 -13.95 -14.54
N ALA A 798 10.13 -14.47 -14.52
CA ALA A 798 8.93 -13.64 -14.42
C ALA A 798 8.71 -13.10 -12.99
N ALA A 799 9.02 -13.88 -11.95
CA ALA A 799 8.89 -13.44 -10.57
C ALA A 799 9.81 -12.26 -10.24
N GLU A 800 11.01 -12.20 -10.83
CA GLU A 800 11.92 -11.06 -10.74
C GLU A 800 11.29 -9.75 -11.22
N LEU A 801 10.37 -9.78 -12.21
CA LEU A 801 9.65 -8.59 -12.70
C LEU A 801 8.63 -8.04 -11.69
N GLY A 802 8.22 -8.85 -10.71
CA GLY A 802 7.24 -8.54 -9.67
C GLY A 802 7.79 -8.69 -8.25
N ALA A 803 9.11 -8.60 -8.07
CA ALA A 803 9.78 -8.88 -6.79
C ALA A 803 9.24 -8.05 -5.61
N ALA A 804 8.85 -6.79 -5.86
CA ALA A 804 8.26 -5.92 -4.84
C ALA A 804 6.93 -6.49 -4.27
N GLY A 805 6.02 -6.94 -5.14
CA GLY A 805 4.75 -7.55 -4.72
C GLY A 805 4.95 -8.84 -3.94
N TRP A 806 5.90 -9.66 -4.36
CA TRP A 806 6.29 -10.88 -3.64
C TRP A 806 6.89 -10.59 -2.26
N ARG A 807 7.74 -9.56 -2.14
CA ARG A 807 8.27 -9.08 -0.85
C ARG A 807 7.16 -8.60 0.08
N ARG A 808 6.23 -7.76 -0.39
CA ARG A 808 5.08 -7.29 0.43
C ARG A 808 4.19 -8.43 0.91
N ALA A 809 4.11 -9.51 0.14
CA ALA A 809 3.40 -10.72 0.54
C ALA A 809 4.22 -11.66 1.45
N GLY A 810 5.39 -11.22 1.95
CA GLY A 810 6.26 -12.00 2.84
C GLY A 810 7.02 -13.14 2.15
N ARG A 811 7.25 -13.05 0.84
CA ARG A 811 7.95 -14.07 0.02
C ARG A 811 8.98 -13.41 -0.91
N PRO A 812 10.08 -12.83 -0.38
CA PRO A 812 11.06 -12.14 -1.21
C PRO A 812 11.67 -13.07 -2.27
N VAL A 813 11.85 -12.54 -3.49
CA VAL A 813 12.44 -13.28 -4.62
C VAL A 813 13.96 -13.28 -4.47
N GLN A 814 14.48 -14.29 -3.77
CA GLN A 814 15.91 -14.41 -3.44
C GLN A 814 16.43 -15.81 -3.76
N ALA A 815 17.67 -15.86 -4.23
CA ALA A 815 18.38 -17.11 -4.47
C ALA A 815 18.96 -17.69 -3.17
N ARG A 816 19.42 -16.85 -2.24
CA ARG A 816 20.03 -17.24 -0.95
C ARG A 816 19.48 -16.38 0.20
N PRO A 817 18.28 -16.71 0.73
CA PRO A 817 17.72 -15.99 1.86
C PRO A 817 18.60 -16.12 3.12
N ALA A 818 18.59 -15.11 3.97
CA ALA A 818 19.22 -15.18 5.29
C ALA A 818 18.44 -16.16 6.19
N GLY A 819 18.88 -17.41 6.28
CA GLY A 819 18.26 -18.43 7.12
C GLY A 819 17.86 -19.70 6.37
N LYS A 820 16.63 -20.19 6.60
CA LYS A 820 16.12 -21.42 5.97
C LYS A 820 15.82 -21.21 4.48
N ALA A 821 15.93 -22.27 3.69
CA ALA A 821 15.54 -22.27 2.28
C ALA A 821 14.09 -21.79 2.12
N SER A 822 13.89 -20.79 1.27
CA SER A 822 12.58 -20.27 0.84
C SER A 822 12.09 -20.97 -0.42
N ALA A 823 10.81 -20.85 -0.75
CA ALA A 823 10.25 -21.33 -2.02
C ALA A 823 11.03 -20.83 -3.25
N PHE A 824 11.41 -19.54 -3.27
CA PHE A 824 12.20 -18.99 -4.37
C PHE A 824 13.62 -19.55 -4.42
N SER A 825 14.29 -19.77 -3.28
CA SER A 825 15.63 -20.38 -3.30
C SER A 825 15.64 -21.79 -3.91
N VAL A 826 14.59 -22.58 -3.67
CA VAL A 826 14.38 -23.89 -4.31
C VAL A 826 14.19 -23.72 -5.82
N LEU A 827 13.31 -22.80 -6.24
CA LEU A 827 13.06 -22.55 -7.66
C LEU A 827 14.30 -22.01 -8.40
N TYR A 828 15.13 -21.17 -7.77
CA TYR A 828 16.42 -20.72 -8.30
C TYR A 828 17.39 -21.89 -8.48
N ALA A 829 17.50 -22.78 -7.51
CA ALA A 829 18.35 -23.96 -7.59
C ALA A 829 17.93 -24.91 -8.73
N LEU A 830 16.62 -25.07 -8.94
CA LEU A 830 16.07 -25.85 -10.06
C LEU A 830 16.27 -25.13 -11.40
N ALA A 831 16.07 -23.82 -11.45
CA ALA A 831 16.33 -22.99 -12.64
C ALA A 831 17.80 -23.07 -13.07
N ALA A 832 18.75 -23.15 -12.13
CA ALA A 832 20.17 -23.29 -12.43
C ALA A 832 20.52 -24.60 -13.15
N ARG A 833 19.66 -25.62 -13.04
CA ARG A 833 19.81 -26.92 -13.72
C ARG A 833 19.20 -26.92 -15.13
N ALA A 834 18.50 -25.84 -15.53
CA ALA A 834 17.97 -25.72 -16.87
C ALA A 834 19.10 -25.70 -17.91
N PRO A 835 18.92 -26.31 -19.09
CA PRO A 835 19.84 -26.15 -20.21
C PRO A 835 19.96 -24.67 -20.55
N ARG A 836 21.18 -24.21 -20.83
CA ARG A 836 21.37 -22.84 -21.30
C ARG A 836 20.65 -22.66 -22.63
N ALA A 837 19.74 -21.69 -22.69
CA ALA A 837 19.04 -21.36 -23.93
C ALA A 837 20.06 -21.01 -25.02
N THR A 838 19.94 -21.66 -26.18
CA THR A 838 20.62 -21.21 -27.39
C THR A 838 19.92 -19.93 -27.85
N GLY A 839 20.69 -18.87 -28.11
CA GLY A 839 20.18 -17.50 -28.23
C GLY A 839 19.02 -17.34 -29.22
N ALA A 840 18.17 -16.34 -28.94
CA ALA A 840 17.18 -15.83 -29.88
C ALA A 840 17.82 -15.50 -31.24
N ALA A 841 17.03 -15.56 -32.31
CA ALA A 841 17.49 -15.30 -33.68
C ALA A 841 18.13 -13.90 -33.89
N SER A 842 17.96 -12.98 -32.94
CA SER A 842 18.65 -11.69 -32.86
C SER A 842 19.80 -11.73 -31.85
N GLY A 843 21.03 -11.93 -32.33
CA GLY A 843 22.24 -12.19 -31.53
C GLY A 843 22.76 -11.08 -30.59
N ASP A 844 21.91 -10.17 -30.09
CA ASP A 844 22.30 -9.02 -29.26
C ASP A 844 21.73 -9.01 -27.82
N ALA A 845 20.77 -9.89 -27.49
CA ALA A 845 20.19 -9.94 -26.14
C ALA A 845 20.98 -10.92 -25.23
N PRO A 846 21.39 -10.51 -24.01
CA PRO A 846 22.02 -11.43 -23.07
C PRO A 846 21.03 -12.53 -22.65
N VAL A 847 21.45 -13.79 -22.79
CA VAL A 847 20.67 -14.94 -22.32
C VAL A 847 20.51 -14.85 -20.81
N TRP A 848 19.26 -14.78 -20.33
CA TRP A 848 18.98 -14.79 -18.89
C TRP A 848 19.51 -16.08 -18.26
N GLN A 849 20.12 -15.94 -17.09
CA GLN A 849 20.61 -17.04 -16.26
C GLN A 849 20.28 -16.74 -14.79
N PRO A 850 20.06 -17.76 -13.94
CA PRO A 850 19.88 -17.55 -12.52
C PRO A 850 21.19 -17.05 -11.90
N LEU A 851 21.06 -16.05 -11.05
CA LEU A 851 22.17 -15.42 -10.34
C LEU A 851 21.95 -15.55 -8.83
N GLN A 852 23.05 -15.49 -8.10
CA GLN A 852 23.04 -15.26 -6.67
C GLN A 852 22.59 -13.83 -6.36
N ASP A 853 22.22 -13.55 -5.11
CA ASP A 853 21.70 -12.24 -4.69
C ASP A 853 22.75 -11.12 -4.84
N ASP A 854 24.04 -11.47 -4.86
CA ASP A 854 25.17 -10.56 -5.14
C ASP A 854 25.42 -10.31 -6.65
N GLY A 855 24.67 -11.01 -7.52
CA GLY A 855 24.74 -10.92 -8.97
C GLY A 855 25.73 -11.87 -9.64
N GLN A 856 26.42 -12.75 -8.91
CA GLN A 856 27.27 -13.79 -9.50
C GLN A 856 26.43 -14.92 -10.11
N PRO A 857 26.93 -15.63 -11.14
CA PRO A 857 26.26 -16.83 -11.65
C PRO A 857 25.98 -17.85 -10.54
N LEU A 858 24.76 -18.35 -10.48
CA LEU A 858 24.43 -19.47 -9.61
C LEU A 858 24.97 -20.75 -10.28
N LEU A 859 26.08 -21.28 -9.76
CA LEU A 859 26.77 -22.44 -10.35
C LEU A 859 26.01 -23.75 -10.06
N GLN A 860 25.96 -24.64 -11.06
CA GLN A 860 25.43 -25.99 -10.89
C GLN A 860 26.34 -26.80 -9.96
N GLY A 861 25.78 -27.33 -8.87
CA GLY A 861 26.33 -28.50 -8.17
C GLY A 861 27.35 -28.27 -7.04
N LEU A 862 27.60 -27.05 -6.56
CA LEU A 862 28.54 -26.83 -5.44
C LEU A 862 27.89 -26.58 -4.07
N ASP A 863 26.61 -26.16 -4.00
CA ASP A 863 25.99 -25.71 -2.74
C ASP A 863 24.58 -26.28 -2.47
N VAL A 864 24.21 -27.43 -3.03
CA VAL A 864 22.88 -28.02 -2.76
C VAL A 864 23.04 -29.25 -1.86
N PRO A 865 22.45 -29.28 -0.65
CA PRO A 865 22.39 -30.50 0.13
C PRO A 865 21.68 -31.59 -0.70
N ALA A 866 22.12 -32.83 -0.60
CA ALA A 866 21.50 -33.95 -1.30
C ALA A 866 20.03 -34.11 -0.82
N VAL A 867 19.09 -33.51 -1.54
CA VAL A 867 17.65 -33.63 -1.27
C VAL A 867 17.13 -34.84 -2.04
N THR A 868 16.46 -35.75 -1.33
CA THR A 868 15.96 -37.05 -1.80
C THR A 868 14.60 -36.98 -2.51
N ALA A 869 14.00 -35.80 -2.62
CA ALA A 869 12.65 -35.59 -3.17
C ALA A 869 12.67 -35.35 -4.70
N ASP A 870 11.63 -35.79 -5.39
CA ASP A 870 11.46 -35.63 -6.84
C ASP A 870 11.34 -34.14 -7.24
N THR A 871 11.77 -33.78 -8.45
CA THR A 871 11.78 -32.38 -8.95
C THR A 871 10.36 -31.81 -9.00
N ALA A 872 9.37 -32.62 -9.38
CA ALA A 872 7.98 -32.18 -9.42
C ALA A 872 7.44 -31.89 -8.01
N GLU A 873 7.81 -32.71 -7.02
CA GLU A 873 7.45 -32.52 -5.61
C GLU A 873 8.06 -31.23 -5.03
N GLN A 874 9.33 -30.95 -5.33
CA GLN A 874 9.99 -29.71 -4.92
C GLN A 874 9.29 -28.46 -5.48
N ILE A 875 8.92 -28.49 -6.78
CA ILE A 875 8.15 -27.41 -7.39
C ILE A 875 6.77 -27.29 -6.74
N ALA A 876 6.06 -28.41 -6.53
CA ALA A 876 4.74 -28.40 -5.93
C ALA A 876 4.75 -27.81 -4.51
N MET A 877 5.72 -28.18 -3.68
CA MET A 877 5.90 -27.63 -2.34
C MET A 877 6.20 -26.12 -2.36
N ALA A 878 7.11 -25.68 -3.24
CA ALA A 878 7.43 -24.27 -3.40
C ALA A 878 6.21 -23.47 -3.85
N LEU A 879 5.46 -23.97 -4.84
CA LEU A 879 4.25 -23.30 -5.32
C LEU A 879 3.11 -23.30 -4.30
N ALA A 880 2.97 -24.34 -3.48
CA ALA A 880 1.98 -24.39 -2.41
C ALA A 880 2.25 -23.33 -1.33
N ASP A 881 3.53 -23.07 -1.01
CA ASP A 881 3.94 -21.98 -0.14
C ASP A 881 3.64 -20.62 -0.77
N LEU A 882 4.03 -20.40 -2.03
CA LEU A 882 3.73 -19.15 -2.75
C LEU A 882 2.22 -18.92 -2.88
N TRP A 883 1.41 -19.97 -3.07
CA TRP A 883 -0.05 -19.88 -3.17
C TRP A 883 -0.72 -19.24 -1.95
N GLN A 884 -0.13 -19.39 -0.76
CA GLN A 884 -0.60 -18.74 0.47
C GLN A 884 -0.52 -17.20 0.38
N ALA A 885 0.36 -16.66 -0.46
CA ALA A 885 0.40 -15.23 -0.79
C ALA A 885 -0.53 -14.87 -1.98
N VAL A 886 -0.57 -15.70 -3.01
CA VAL A 886 -1.31 -15.42 -4.26
C VAL A 886 -2.83 -15.35 -4.04
N LEU A 887 -3.40 -16.35 -3.36
CA LEU A 887 -4.84 -16.48 -3.22
C LEU A 887 -5.45 -15.31 -2.42
N PRO A 888 -4.94 -14.93 -1.22
CA PRO A 888 -5.44 -13.77 -0.50
C PRO A 888 -5.33 -12.46 -1.30
N ALA A 889 -4.20 -12.24 -1.98
CA ALA A 889 -4.00 -11.06 -2.84
C ALA A 889 -5.02 -11.01 -3.99
N ARG A 890 -5.37 -12.16 -4.58
CA ARG A 890 -6.39 -12.25 -5.63
C ARG A 890 -7.79 -11.98 -5.09
N LEU A 891 -8.15 -12.56 -3.94
CA LEU A 891 -9.44 -12.32 -3.28
C LEU A 891 -9.62 -10.87 -2.86
N ALA A 892 -8.54 -10.21 -2.41
CA ALA A 892 -8.54 -8.79 -2.10
C ALA A 892 -8.83 -7.94 -3.36
N ARG A 893 -8.16 -8.23 -4.49
CA ARG A 893 -8.40 -7.54 -5.78
C ARG A 893 -9.83 -7.72 -6.29
N GLN A 894 -10.39 -8.93 -6.19
CA GLN A 894 -11.79 -9.18 -6.59
C GLN A 894 -12.80 -8.40 -5.74
N ARG A 895 -12.55 -8.28 -4.42
CA ARG A 895 -13.39 -7.49 -3.52
C ARG A 895 -13.29 -5.98 -3.78
N GLY A 896 -12.12 -5.50 -4.22
CA GLY A 896 -11.91 -4.11 -4.65
C GLY A 896 -12.47 -3.77 -6.04
N GLY A 897 -12.70 -4.76 -6.90
CA GLY A 897 -13.16 -4.59 -8.29
C GLY A 897 -14.67 -4.39 -8.49
N ALA A 898 -15.47 -4.34 -7.43
CA ALA A 898 -16.94 -4.22 -7.54
C ALA A 898 -17.45 -2.82 -7.97
N GLY A 899 -16.56 -1.82 -8.12
CA GLY A 899 -16.89 -0.45 -8.57
C GLY A 899 -16.44 -0.09 -9.99
N GLY A 900 -15.88 -1.01 -10.76
CA GLY A 900 -15.43 -0.68 -12.11
C GLY A 900 -15.26 -1.93 -12.96
N ALA A 901 -16.09 -2.07 -13.99
CA ALA A 901 -15.84 -3.06 -15.02
C ALA A 901 -14.45 -2.80 -15.60
N LEU A 902 -13.53 -3.75 -15.38
CA LEU A 902 -12.29 -3.86 -16.15
C LEU A 902 -12.69 -4.06 -17.62
N GLN A 903 -12.71 -2.97 -18.38
CA GLN A 903 -12.59 -3.06 -19.83
C GLN A 903 -11.13 -3.41 -20.12
N ILE A 904 -10.85 -4.71 -20.28
CA ILE A 904 -9.75 -5.12 -21.15
C ILE A 904 -10.23 -4.79 -22.56
N ASP A 905 -9.99 -3.55 -22.99
CA ASP A 905 -10.13 -3.23 -24.40
C ASP A 905 -9.20 -4.17 -25.16
N SER A 906 -9.77 -4.86 -26.14
CA SER A 906 -9.07 -5.79 -27.02
C SER A 906 -7.77 -5.15 -27.50
N PHE A 907 -6.63 -5.79 -27.21
CA PHE A 907 -5.37 -5.51 -27.87
C PHE A 907 -5.54 -5.78 -29.37
N SER A 908 -5.87 -4.76 -30.14
CA SER A 908 -5.50 -4.70 -31.56
C SER A 908 -4.11 -4.06 -31.59
N LEU A 909 -3.12 -4.78 -32.09
CA LEU A 909 -1.89 -4.17 -32.59
C LEU A 909 -2.27 -3.40 -33.88
N ASP A 910 -2.78 -2.19 -33.72
CA ASP A 910 -2.91 -1.17 -34.77
C ASP A 910 -2.18 0.12 -34.37
#